data_AF-A0A955K8N2-F1
#
_entry.id   AF-A0A955K8N2-F1
#
_cell.length_a   1.000
_cell.length_b   1.000
_cell.length_c   1.000
_cell.angle_alpha   90.00
_cell.angle_beta   90.00
_cell.angle_gamma   90.00
#
_symmetry.space_group_name_H-M   'P 1'
#
loop_
_entity.id
_entity.type
_entity.pdbx_description
1 polymer ?
#
loop_
_entity_poly.entity_id
_entity_poly.type
_entity_poly.pdbx_seq_one_letter_code
_entity_poly.pdbx_strand_id
1 'polypeptide(L)'
;MKKFLISGAIAFAMVAASFNTASAQTTAELLALIASLQAQLTALQGGSSTSTSGYTHTVTLKQGSSGSQVMALQACIGATADGAFGPMTKSAVMSFQASHGLTADGVVGPMTGAAVSSACASTTTTTTTTTTGGEWTNGDGEGQLTSFEEDAPDETQVDEGDDDKVILNVSFEADDADQLITRVDLDFQAADSTESDKPWDYFKDVSILFNGDVVDTMDADSSSDWDKTDATPDIYSMRFSGLELIVEDGDEAQIEVAVSVLDNVDGSDEGQSWEAAIPVNGIRAVSPNGYSETYPTAALNEDFTVAGSDTGTLQFAESEDNPDAMALSLDDTVDTNDVLLAVYNVEADNQDILIEDLSIAVDITETGTATVMSQIVQSFTLVIDGEEYAESSLTGALDGDIVFNNIDFTLDDGDDVDFEIYADFQPLDGTIVVAGDTIAIDIDASDTVAEQASGGNDGDTVTPTGDIAGEDHAYFVDAPEITHVSSTITKTLACDGACASGEKERAEAVITYKVHAVDADIYLPDELAEDANETDTTYGTGSTYYLDEHGGTEPTAVAVLTSTDAETDANGWVVRKGQTKTFKANVTITAAADGYQSVGMSSIEWALTSTAGGSATDYTYSLQPDWETDLIYLEMTA
;
A
#
# COMPACT_ATOMS: atom_id res chain seq x y z
N MET A 1 84.17 -35.43 -18.11
CA MET A 1 85.51 -34.96 -17.67
C MET A 1 85.31 -33.84 -16.65
N LYS A 2 86.20 -33.63 -15.67
CA LYS A 2 86.28 -32.46 -14.71
C LYS A 2 84.97 -32.13 -13.94
N LYS A 3 84.81 -32.50 -12.66
CA LYS A 3 85.22 -31.79 -11.41
C LYS A 3 84.54 -30.42 -11.21
N PHE A 4 83.58 -30.26 -10.28
CA PHE A 4 83.71 -29.78 -8.86
C PHE A 4 83.02 -28.38 -8.69
N LEU A 5 82.58 -27.80 -7.55
CA LEU A 5 82.27 -28.11 -6.10
C LEU A 5 81.65 -26.79 -5.49
N ILE A 6 80.95 -26.63 -4.35
CA ILE A 6 80.41 -27.44 -3.21
C ILE A 6 79.33 -26.61 -2.43
N SER A 7 78.49 -27.23 -1.57
CA SER A 7 77.60 -26.63 -0.52
C SER A 7 76.37 -25.81 -0.94
N GLY A 8 75.27 -25.74 -0.16
CA GLY A 8 74.97 -26.37 1.15
C GLY A 8 73.46 -26.37 1.51
N ALA A 9 73.08 -27.09 2.58
CA ALA A 9 71.68 -27.31 3.04
C ALA A 9 70.97 -26.00 3.46
N ILE A 10 69.64 -25.81 3.32
CA ILE A 10 68.45 -26.65 3.60
C ILE A 10 68.20 -26.84 5.11
N ALA A 11 66.96 -26.57 5.53
CA ALA A 11 66.57 -26.34 6.92
C ALA A 11 65.87 -27.53 7.58
N PHE A 12 65.77 -27.49 8.92
CA PHE A 12 64.50 -27.55 9.66
C PHE A 12 64.74 -27.02 11.08
N ALA A 13 63.76 -26.34 11.70
CA ALA A 13 63.92 -25.72 13.02
C ALA A 13 62.90 -26.30 14.03
N MET A 14 63.34 -26.61 15.25
CA MET A 14 62.47 -26.99 16.35
C MET A 14 63.01 -26.54 17.73
N VAL A 15 62.16 -25.78 18.43
CA VAL A 15 61.82 -25.93 19.86
C VAL A 15 62.85 -25.57 20.97
N ALA A 16 62.31 -24.90 22.00
CA ALA A 16 62.77 -24.74 23.38
C ALA A 16 63.87 -23.70 23.75
N ALA A 17 63.36 -22.55 24.21
CA ALA A 17 63.66 -21.91 25.50
C ALA A 17 65.09 -21.42 25.84
N SER A 18 65.18 -20.13 26.18
CA SER A 18 66.19 -19.56 27.09
C SER A 18 65.61 -18.32 27.76
N PHE A 19 65.62 -18.26 29.10
CA PHE A 19 65.24 -17.06 29.84
C PHE A 19 66.33 -16.01 29.69
N ASN A 20 65.96 -14.76 29.38
CA ASN A 20 66.85 -13.62 29.57
C ASN A 20 66.37 -12.78 30.76
N THR A 21 67.32 -12.48 31.63
CA THR A 21 67.17 -11.74 32.89
C THR A 21 66.57 -10.35 32.69
N ALA A 22 65.72 -9.92 33.63
CA ALA A 22 65.30 -8.52 33.73
C ALA A 22 66.53 -7.60 33.85
N SER A 23 66.71 -6.72 32.86
CA SER A 23 67.65 -5.60 32.94
C SER A 23 67.05 -4.50 33.79
N ALA A 24 67.85 -3.90 34.68
CA ALA A 24 67.42 -2.75 35.46
C ALA A 24 67.11 -1.56 34.53
N GLN A 25 65.86 -1.12 34.52
CA GLN A 25 65.37 -0.02 33.70
C GLN A 25 66.21 1.24 33.98
N THR A 26 66.82 1.81 32.95
CA THR A 26 67.66 3.01 33.10
C THR A 26 66.79 4.22 33.41
N THR A 27 67.39 5.25 34.01
CA THR A 27 66.69 6.53 34.23
C THR A 27 66.23 7.18 32.93
N ALA A 28 66.88 6.89 31.79
CA ALA A 28 66.44 7.34 30.48
C ALA A 28 65.16 6.61 30.00
N GLU A 29 65.07 5.29 30.18
CA GLU A 29 63.88 4.50 29.84
C GLU A 29 62.69 4.83 30.76
N LEU A 30 62.95 5.08 32.05
CA LEU A 30 61.90 5.52 32.98
C LEU A 30 61.38 6.94 32.64
N LEU A 31 62.27 7.86 32.25
CA LEU A 31 61.87 9.19 31.76
C LEU A 31 61.11 9.11 30.43
N ALA A 32 61.48 8.20 29.53
CA ALA A 32 60.75 7.97 28.29
C ALA A 32 59.35 7.38 28.55
N LEU A 33 59.21 6.46 29.51
CA LEU A 33 57.92 5.91 29.92
C LEU A 33 57.03 6.98 30.56
N ILE A 34 57.59 7.82 31.45
CA ILE A 34 56.87 8.95 32.05
C ILE A 34 56.43 9.96 30.99
N ALA A 35 57.29 10.28 30.02
CA ALA A 35 56.93 11.17 28.90
C ALA A 35 55.83 10.55 28.00
N SER A 36 55.85 9.24 27.79
CA SER A 36 54.79 8.52 27.06
C SER A 36 53.45 8.58 27.80
N LEU A 37 53.45 8.31 29.10
CA LEU A 37 52.25 8.38 29.93
C LEU A 37 51.72 9.82 30.05
N GLN A 38 52.60 10.82 30.15
CA GLN A 38 52.21 12.23 30.13
C GLN A 38 51.64 12.66 28.78
N ALA A 39 52.17 12.16 27.66
CA ALA A 39 51.58 12.38 26.34
C ALA A 39 50.19 11.73 26.22
N GLN A 40 50.01 10.51 26.76
CA GLN A 40 48.71 9.83 26.80
C GLN A 40 47.69 10.58 27.68
N LEU A 41 48.07 11.05 28.87
CA LEU A 41 47.18 11.90 29.68
C LEU A 41 46.87 13.25 29.00
N THR A 42 47.83 13.85 28.29
CA THR A 42 47.59 15.11 27.55
C THR A 42 46.60 14.91 26.40
N ALA A 43 46.68 13.78 25.70
CA ALA A 43 45.71 13.40 24.68
C ALA A 43 44.30 13.09 25.24
N LEU A 44 44.20 12.75 26.53
CA LEU A 44 42.95 12.49 27.23
C LEU A 44 42.34 13.73 27.93
N GLN A 45 43.04 14.87 27.96
CA GLN A 45 42.65 16.06 28.73
C GLN A 45 42.76 17.39 27.96
N GLY A 46 42.93 17.35 26.63
CA GLY A 46 43.01 18.52 25.76
C GLY A 46 42.12 18.36 24.53
N GLY A 47 40.89 18.89 24.59
CA GLY A 47 39.83 18.58 23.63
C GLY A 47 39.83 19.36 22.30
N SER A 48 38.93 18.90 21.43
CA SER A 48 38.35 19.59 20.26
C SER A 48 39.30 20.11 19.16
N SER A 49 39.55 19.24 18.17
CA SER A 49 39.69 19.65 16.77
C SER A 49 38.66 18.91 15.92
N THR A 50 37.65 19.62 15.44
CA THR A 50 36.44 19.04 14.83
C THR A 50 36.71 18.32 13.52
N SER A 51 36.37 17.03 13.45
CA SER A 51 36.20 16.28 12.20
C SER A 51 35.16 15.19 12.43
N THR A 52 34.02 15.31 11.73
CA THR A 52 32.84 14.44 11.73
C THR A 52 33.14 12.95 11.94
N SER A 53 32.69 12.38 13.07
CA SER A 53 32.77 10.95 13.37
C SER A 53 31.49 10.22 12.93
N GLY A 54 31.18 10.29 11.63
CA GLY A 54 30.09 9.48 11.07
C GLY A 54 30.44 7.99 11.14
N TYR A 55 29.45 7.15 11.46
CA TYR A 55 29.59 5.69 11.34
C TYR A 55 29.95 5.33 9.89
N THR A 56 30.71 4.25 9.70
CA THR A 56 31.06 3.74 8.37
C THR A 56 31.09 2.23 8.42
N HIS A 57 30.03 1.60 7.92
CA HIS A 57 29.90 0.17 7.83
C HIS A 57 30.97 -0.44 6.90
N THR A 58 31.72 -1.46 7.36
CA THR A 58 32.72 -2.14 6.50
C THR A 58 32.73 -3.67 6.60
N VAL A 59 32.07 -4.27 7.60
CA VAL A 59 31.77 -5.71 7.68
C VAL A 59 30.40 -5.92 8.30
N THR A 60 29.65 -6.91 7.82
CA THR A 60 28.37 -7.31 8.39
C THR A 60 28.49 -7.61 9.89
N LEU A 61 27.64 -7.01 10.72
CA LEU A 61 27.62 -7.21 12.16
C LEU A 61 26.35 -7.96 12.56
N LYS A 62 26.46 -8.88 13.52
CA LYS A 62 25.35 -9.62 14.13
C LYS A 62 25.75 -10.19 15.49
N GLN A 63 24.81 -10.78 16.20
CA GLN A 63 25.05 -11.41 17.51
C GLN A 63 26.31 -12.30 17.53
N GLY A 64 27.17 -12.09 18.53
CA GLY A 64 28.50 -12.71 18.64
C GLY A 64 29.64 -11.96 17.93
N SER A 65 29.36 -10.88 17.20
CA SER A 65 30.38 -9.95 16.69
C SER A 65 31.01 -9.13 17.82
N SER A 66 32.23 -8.63 17.64
CA SER A 66 32.87 -7.75 18.62
C SER A 66 33.94 -6.84 18.01
N GLY A 67 34.29 -5.76 18.74
CA GLY A 67 35.32 -4.80 18.38
C GLY A 67 34.77 -3.41 18.03
N SER A 68 35.64 -2.53 17.55
CA SER A 68 35.35 -1.10 17.40
C SER A 68 34.22 -0.75 16.42
N GLN A 69 33.83 -1.65 15.50
CA GLN A 69 32.68 -1.43 14.63
C GLN A 69 31.35 -1.73 15.33
N VAL A 70 31.34 -2.66 16.29
CA VAL A 70 30.18 -2.89 17.17
C VAL A 70 30.04 -1.73 18.15
N MET A 71 31.14 -1.27 18.74
CA MET A 71 31.16 -0.08 19.61
C MET A 71 30.69 1.19 18.89
N ALA A 72 31.07 1.38 17.62
CA ALA A 72 30.62 2.52 16.81
C ALA A 72 29.18 2.37 16.28
N LEU A 73 28.66 1.15 16.16
CA LEU A 73 27.25 0.86 15.88
C LEU A 73 26.40 1.19 17.12
N GLN A 74 26.74 0.60 18.28
CA GLN A 74 26.08 0.80 19.57
C GLN A 74 25.97 2.30 19.90
N ALA A 75 27.09 3.02 19.88
CA ALA A 75 27.14 4.47 20.11
C ALA A 75 26.44 5.34 19.04
N CYS A 76 25.91 4.74 17.96
CA CYS A 76 25.11 5.41 16.94
C CYS A 76 23.61 5.10 17.06
N ILE A 77 23.25 3.89 17.53
CA ILE A 77 21.85 3.43 17.72
C ILE A 77 21.37 3.53 19.18
N GLY A 78 22.03 4.34 20.01
CA GLY A 78 21.68 4.53 21.43
C GLY A 78 22.12 3.41 22.40
N ALA A 79 22.44 2.21 21.90
CA ALA A 79 22.80 1.06 22.74
C ALA A 79 24.14 1.20 23.47
N THR A 80 24.26 0.52 24.63
CA THR A 80 25.46 0.49 25.47
C THR A 80 26.71 0.06 24.70
N ALA A 81 27.66 0.98 24.54
CA ALA A 81 28.82 0.84 23.65
C ALA A 81 29.99 0.02 24.24
N ASP A 82 29.73 -1.21 24.66
CA ASP A 82 30.73 -2.13 25.22
C ASP A 82 31.66 -2.76 24.15
N GLY A 83 31.24 -2.76 22.89
CA GLY A 83 31.93 -3.39 21.77
C GLY A 83 31.67 -4.89 21.59
N ALA A 84 30.64 -5.46 22.22
CA ALA A 84 30.23 -6.86 22.08
C ALA A 84 28.75 -6.95 21.66
N PHE A 85 28.49 -7.62 20.54
CA PHE A 85 27.15 -7.70 19.95
C PHE A 85 26.36 -8.79 20.68
N GLY A 86 25.80 -8.45 21.84
CA GLY A 86 24.92 -9.29 22.65
C GLY A 86 23.44 -9.23 22.21
N PRO A 87 22.52 -9.83 22.98
CA PRO A 87 21.07 -9.73 22.75
C PRO A 87 20.56 -8.29 22.68
N MET A 88 20.94 -7.43 23.65
CA MET A 88 20.56 -6.00 23.65
C MET A 88 21.00 -5.27 22.38
N THR A 89 22.16 -5.61 21.83
CA THR A 89 22.65 -5.05 20.54
C THR A 89 21.96 -5.67 19.33
N LYS A 90 21.29 -6.83 19.45
CA LYS A 90 20.36 -7.33 18.43
C LYS A 90 19.04 -6.55 18.50
N SER A 91 18.42 -6.44 19.67
CA SER A 91 17.17 -5.69 19.87
C SER A 91 17.31 -4.24 19.37
N ALA A 92 18.28 -3.46 19.85
CA ALA A 92 18.48 -2.09 19.37
C ALA A 92 18.81 -1.96 17.86
N VAL A 93 19.29 -3.04 17.21
CA VAL A 93 19.45 -3.07 15.74
C VAL A 93 18.12 -3.37 15.05
N MET A 94 17.26 -4.21 15.63
CA MET A 94 15.89 -4.48 15.16
C MET A 94 15.01 -3.23 15.26
N SER A 95 14.99 -2.54 16.40
CA SER A 95 14.27 -1.26 16.58
C SER A 95 14.80 -0.18 15.62
N PHE A 96 16.12 -0.12 15.40
CA PHE A 96 16.70 0.76 14.37
C PHE A 96 16.28 0.37 12.95
N GLN A 97 16.12 -0.93 12.65
CA GLN A 97 15.67 -1.41 11.34
C GLN A 97 14.20 -1.05 11.10
N ALA A 98 13.30 -1.35 12.04
CA ALA A 98 11.87 -1.03 11.94
C ALA A 98 11.65 0.49 11.74
N SER A 99 12.20 1.33 12.63
CA SER A 99 12.13 2.80 12.56
C SER A 99 12.75 3.45 11.30
N HIS A 100 13.39 2.66 10.42
CA HIS A 100 13.99 3.12 9.17
C HIS A 100 13.47 2.36 7.94
N GLY A 101 12.36 1.61 8.05
CA GLY A 101 11.75 0.89 6.92
C GLY A 101 12.64 -0.24 6.39
N LEU A 102 13.29 -0.98 7.30
CA LEU A 102 14.15 -2.13 6.99
C LEU A 102 13.67 -3.37 7.74
N THR A 103 13.77 -4.54 7.10
CA THR A 103 13.51 -5.84 7.74
C THR A 103 14.29 -5.98 9.05
N ALA A 104 13.59 -6.19 10.17
CA ALA A 104 14.16 -6.21 11.52
C ALA A 104 14.85 -7.54 11.88
N ASP A 105 15.80 -7.98 11.06
CA ASP A 105 16.49 -9.27 11.25
C ASP A 105 17.57 -9.26 12.36
N GLY A 106 17.93 -8.08 12.89
CA GLY A 106 18.99 -7.91 13.88
C GLY A 106 20.40 -8.09 13.33
N VAL A 107 20.56 -8.04 12.00
CA VAL A 107 21.83 -8.15 11.27
C VAL A 107 22.10 -6.83 10.57
N VAL A 108 23.19 -6.17 10.93
CA VAL A 108 23.65 -4.99 10.21
C VAL A 108 24.31 -5.44 8.90
N GLY A 109 23.47 -5.62 7.88
CA GLY A 109 23.86 -5.83 6.49
C GLY A 109 24.23 -4.52 5.78
N PRO A 110 24.44 -4.53 4.46
CA PRO A 110 24.80 -3.33 3.71
C PRO A 110 23.74 -2.22 3.74
N MET A 111 22.45 -2.56 3.78
CA MET A 111 21.33 -1.61 3.82
C MET A 111 21.23 -0.95 5.22
N THR A 112 21.11 -1.77 6.27
CA THR A 112 21.18 -1.31 7.68
C THR A 112 22.44 -0.48 7.93
N GLY A 113 23.59 -0.94 7.43
CA GLY A 113 24.86 -0.23 7.53
C GLY A 113 24.88 1.12 6.82
N ALA A 114 24.13 1.29 5.72
CA ALA A 114 23.96 2.57 5.04
C ALA A 114 23.00 3.50 5.81
N ALA A 115 21.88 2.98 6.32
CA ALA A 115 20.94 3.74 7.15
C ALA A 115 21.60 4.28 8.43
N VAL A 116 22.29 3.42 9.20
CA VAL A 116 23.09 3.82 10.39
C VAL A 116 24.16 4.86 10.02
N SER A 117 24.80 4.73 8.84
CA SER A 117 25.77 5.73 8.36
C SER A 117 25.14 7.07 7.98
N SER A 118 23.86 7.09 7.58
CA SER A 118 23.10 8.28 7.22
C SER A 118 22.57 9.02 8.45
N ALA A 119 21.96 8.28 9.38
CA ALA A 119 21.45 8.81 10.65
C ALA A 119 22.56 9.55 11.42
N CYS A 120 23.69 8.87 11.67
CA CYS A 120 24.84 9.44 12.37
C CYS A 120 25.73 10.40 11.54
N ALA A 121 25.26 10.83 10.36
CA ALA A 121 25.86 11.95 9.62
C ALA A 121 25.12 13.29 9.82
N SER A 122 23.87 13.27 10.27
CA SER A 122 22.97 14.44 10.20
C SER A 122 23.00 15.37 11.42
N THR A 123 23.52 14.91 12.56
CA THR A 123 23.40 15.58 13.88
C THR A 123 24.29 16.83 14.05
N THR A 124 24.02 17.90 13.28
CA THR A 124 24.72 19.20 13.42
C THR A 124 23.92 20.19 14.28
N THR A 125 24.13 20.11 15.60
CA THR A 125 24.04 21.24 16.54
C THR A 125 22.72 22.03 16.58
N THR A 126 21.70 21.44 17.21
CA THR A 126 20.86 22.21 18.15
C THR A 126 21.32 21.86 19.55
N THR A 127 21.92 22.82 20.28
CA THR A 127 22.39 22.59 21.65
C THR A 127 21.27 22.83 22.65
N THR A 128 20.36 21.86 22.75
CA THR A 128 19.71 21.53 24.02
C THR A 128 20.66 20.59 24.77
N THR A 129 20.87 20.81 26.06
CA THR A 129 21.79 19.99 26.86
C THR A 129 21.07 18.74 27.37
N THR A 130 20.96 17.71 26.53
CA THR A 130 20.65 16.35 26.98
C THR A 130 21.88 15.80 27.71
N THR A 131 21.81 15.71 29.04
CA THR A 131 22.95 15.35 29.88
C THR A 131 23.02 13.83 30.03
N THR A 132 23.46 13.12 28.98
CA THR A 132 23.77 11.68 29.12
C THR A 132 24.91 11.50 30.11
N GLY A 133 24.56 11.17 31.35
CA GLY A 133 25.43 11.30 32.52
C GLY A 133 25.00 12.40 33.49
N GLY A 134 23.75 12.37 33.96
CA GLY A 134 23.47 12.72 35.35
C GLY A 134 24.41 11.91 36.24
N GLU A 135 25.30 12.56 36.98
CA GLU A 135 26.31 11.90 37.79
C GLU A 135 25.61 11.37 39.05
N TRP A 136 25.31 10.06 39.11
CA TRP A 136 24.61 9.32 40.19
C TRP A 136 25.24 9.54 41.58
N THR A 137 25.03 10.75 42.11
CA THR A 137 25.78 11.40 43.18
C THR A 137 25.09 12.64 43.75
N ASN A 138 23.99 13.15 43.16
CA ASN A 138 23.23 14.23 43.78
C ASN A 138 22.38 13.63 44.91
N GLY A 139 22.65 14.09 46.13
CA GLY A 139 22.03 13.59 47.36
C GLY A 139 23.03 12.92 48.30
N ASP A 140 23.34 13.58 49.41
CA ASP A 140 23.95 12.94 50.59
C ASP A 140 22.91 12.34 51.57
N GLY A 141 21.65 12.19 51.09
CA GLY A 141 20.53 11.52 51.75
C GLY A 141 20.38 10.04 51.42
N GLU A 142 19.24 9.47 51.84
CA GLU A 142 18.85 8.09 51.48
C GLU A 142 17.91 8.05 50.25
N GLY A 143 17.14 9.12 50.01
CA GLY A 143 16.26 9.33 48.86
C GLY A 143 15.04 8.39 48.82
N GLN A 144 14.02 8.74 48.03
CA GLN A 144 12.82 7.92 47.84
C GLN A 144 12.11 8.28 46.52
N LEU A 145 11.31 7.34 45.99
CA LEU A 145 10.28 7.67 45.00
C LEU A 145 8.97 8.03 45.73
N THR A 146 8.32 9.10 45.29
CA THR A 146 7.11 9.68 45.88
C THR A 146 6.08 10.02 44.80
N SER A 147 4.92 10.51 45.21
CA SER A 147 3.93 11.12 44.30
C SER A 147 3.45 10.19 43.17
N PHE A 148 3.38 8.88 43.44
CA PHE A 148 2.77 7.90 42.55
C PHE A 148 1.30 8.24 42.31
N GLU A 149 0.95 8.59 41.07
CA GLU A 149 -0.43 8.78 40.60
C GLU A 149 -0.68 7.89 39.36
N GLU A 150 -1.93 7.44 39.20
CA GLU A 150 -2.39 6.70 38.02
C GLU A 150 -2.80 7.72 36.96
N ASP A 151 -2.05 7.80 35.86
CA ASP A 151 -2.42 8.59 34.69
C ASP A 151 -3.26 7.71 33.76
N ALA A 152 -4.44 8.20 33.36
CA ALA A 152 -5.28 7.48 32.42
C ALA A 152 -4.56 7.35 31.06
N PRO A 153 -4.55 6.17 30.42
CA PRO A 153 -4.06 6.02 29.05
C PRO A 153 -4.92 6.84 28.07
N ASP A 154 -4.39 7.12 26.88
CA ASP A 154 -5.14 7.87 25.85
C ASP A 154 -6.42 7.10 25.42
N GLU A 155 -6.37 5.77 25.42
CA GLU A 155 -7.48 4.86 25.09
C GLU A 155 -7.50 3.67 26.07
N THR A 156 -8.70 3.16 26.42
CA THR A 156 -8.89 2.02 27.36
C THR A 156 -9.37 0.75 26.65
N GLN A 157 -9.18 0.71 25.33
CA GLN A 157 -9.46 -0.42 24.46
C GLN A 157 -8.20 -0.66 23.62
N VAL A 158 -7.86 -1.93 23.40
CA VAL A 158 -6.89 -2.36 22.40
C VAL A 158 -7.61 -3.29 21.45
N ASP A 159 -7.26 -3.19 20.17
CA ASP A 159 -7.89 -3.94 19.10
C ASP A 159 -6.94 -5.06 18.64
N GLU A 160 -7.46 -6.02 17.89
CA GLU A 160 -6.68 -7.13 17.34
C GLU A 160 -5.54 -6.63 16.44
N GLY A 161 -4.37 -7.28 16.48
CA GLY A 161 -3.19 -6.87 15.70
C GLY A 161 -2.49 -5.57 16.14
N ASP A 162 -2.98 -4.85 17.16
CA ASP A 162 -2.34 -3.64 17.69
C ASP A 162 -0.88 -3.90 18.16
N ASP A 163 0.08 -3.06 17.75
CA ASP A 163 1.47 -3.07 18.25
C ASP A 163 1.70 -1.95 19.31
N ASP A 164 2.40 -2.27 20.41
CA ASP A 164 2.89 -1.30 21.42
C ASP A 164 1.83 -0.29 21.98
N LYS A 165 0.55 -0.69 22.11
CA LYS A 165 -0.51 0.17 22.69
C LYS A 165 -0.39 0.31 24.21
N VAL A 166 -0.32 1.55 24.71
CA VAL A 166 -0.21 1.86 26.15
C VAL A 166 -1.53 1.63 26.89
N ILE A 167 -1.51 0.72 27.87
CA ILE A 167 -2.68 0.31 28.68
C ILE A 167 -2.64 0.78 30.15
N LEU A 168 -1.49 1.25 30.64
CA LEU A 168 -1.32 1.78 31.99
C LEU A 168 -0.19 2.82 31.98
N ASN A 169 -0.45 4.02 32.53
CA ASN A 169 0.56 5.06 32.74
C ASN A 169 0.66 5.41 34.23
N VAL A 170 1.88 5.53 34.74
CA VAL A 170 2.18 5.82 36.15
C VAL A 170 3.24 6.89 36.25
N SER A 171 2.84 8.08 36.70
CA SER A 171 3.74 9.20 37.04
C SER A 171 4.19 9.13 38.51
N PHE A 172 5.41 9.61 38.77
CA PHE A 172 6.01 9.69 40.10
C PHE A 172 7.21 10.66 40.13
N GLU A 173 7.60 11.11 41.33
CA GLU A 173 8.71 12.05 41.56
C GLU A 173 9.86 11.35 42.34
N ALA A 174 11.10 11.82 42.17
CA ALA A 174 12.20 11.51 43.10
C ALA A 174 12.40 12.64 44.14
N ASP A 175 12.53 12.27 45.42
CA ASP A 175 12.67 13.20 46.56
C ASP A 175 13.93 12.88 47.40
N ASP A 176 14.60 13.93 47.89
CA ASP A 176 15.87 13.97 48.64
C ASP A 176 17.14 13.41 47.93
N ALA A 177 17.05 12.62 46.84
CA ALA A 177 18.18 12.17 46.00
C ALA A 177 17.76 11.45 44.69
N ASP A 178 18.64 11.46 43.67
CA ASP A 178 18.48 10.71 42.40
C ASP A 178 18.13 9.23 42.63
N GLN A 179 17.25 8.63 41.82
CA GLN A 179 16.85 7.23 41.94
C GLN A 179 17.13 6.42 40.66
N LEU A 180 17.82 5.28 40.81
CA LEU A 180 18.04 4.31 39.73
C LEU A 180 17.02 3.17 39.81
N ILE A 181 16.07 3.10 38.87
CA ILE A 181 15.13 1.97 38.77
C ILE A 181 15.81 0.82 38.05
N THR A 182 15.76 -0.36 38.68
CA THR A 182 16.52 -1.57 38.29
C THR A 182 15.65 -2.76 37.89
N ARG A 183 14.34 -2.66 38.15
CA ARG A 183 13.33 -3.69 37.92
C ARG A 183 11.93 -3.09 38.06
N VAL A 184 11.04 -3.49 37.17
CA VAL A 184 9.58 -3.38 37.31
C VAL A 184 9.02 -4.80 37.33
N ASP A 185 8.11 -5.09 38.24
CA ASP A 185 7.25 -6.28 38.18
C ASP A 185 5.88 -5.81 37.66
N LEU A 186 5.22 -6.59 36.79
CA LEU A 186 3.83 -6.38 36.37
C LEU A 186 2.98 -7.59 36.74
N ASP A 187 1.70 -7.36 37.03
CA ASP A 187 0.66 -8.37 37.25
C ASP A 187 -0.51 -8.10 36.27
N PHE A 188 -1.00 -9.14 35.58
CA PHE A 188 -2.20 -9.10 34.73
C PHE A 188 -3.26 -10.08 35.25
N GLN A 189 -4.54 -9.71 35.21
CA GLN A 189 -5.66 -10.60 35.53
C GLN A 189 -6.93 -10.24 34.74
N ALA A 190 -7.78 -11.23 34.44
CA ALA A 190 -9.11 -10.99 33.87
C ALA A 190 -10.02 -10.28 34.89
N ALA A 191 -10.64 -9.16 34.52
CA ALA A 191 -11.32 -8.24 35.44
C ALA A 191 -12.81 -8.58 35.69
N ASP A 192 -13.46 -9.30 34.77
CA ASP A 192 -14.90 -9.61 34.80
C ASP A 192 -15.23 -11.11 35.04
N SER A 193 -14.26 -12.01 34.82
CA SER A 193 -14.46 -13.45 34.77
C SER A 193 -14.33 -14.16 36.13
N THR A 194 -14.59 -15.48 36.15
CA THR A 194 -14.51 -16.31 37.39
C THR A 194 -13.79 -17.65 37.22
N GLU A 195 -13.39 -17.98 35.98
CA GLU A 195 -12.42 -18.99 35.62
C GLU A 195 -11.42 -18.25 34.74
N SER A 196 -10.12 -18.26 35.04
CA SER A 196 -9.21 -17.31 34.41
C SER A 196 -8.74 -17.76 33.03
N ASP A 197 -9.22 -16.97 32.07
CA ASP A 197 -8.65 -16.62 30.77
C ASP A 197 -7.13 -16.35 30.92
N LYS A 198 -6.35 -16.51 29.85
CA LYS A 198 -4.87 -16.50 29.94
C LYS A 198 -4.28 -15.53 28.93
N PRO A 199 -3.32 -14.68 29.33
CA PRO A 199 -2.87 -13.54 28.53
C PRO A 199 -2.19 -13.95 27.22
N TRP A 200 -1.61 -15.14 27.14
CA TRP A 200 -0.99 -15.67 25.91
C TRP A 200 -2.00 -16.13 24.85
N ASP A 201 -3.31 -16.09 25.14
CA ASP A 201 -4.36 -16.24 24.13
C ASP A 201 -4.79 -14.86 23.56
N TYR A 202 -4.20 -13.75 24.04
CA TYR A 202 -4.52 -12.37 23.65
C TYR A 202 -3.30 -11.53 23.23
N PHE A 203 -2.14 -11.70 23.88
CA PHE A 203 -0.99 -10.79 23.76
C PHE A 203 0.24 -11.48 23.16
N LYS A 204 0.84 -10.81 22.18
CA LYS A 204 2.05 -11.17 21.45
C LYS A 204 3.30 -10.87 22.28
N ASP A 205 3.37 -9.65 22.81
CA ASP A 205 4.43 -9.15 23.69
C ASP A 205 3.93 -8.03 24.62
N VAL A 206 4.74 -7.71 25.63
CA VAL A 206 4.51 -6.60 26.58
C VAL A 206 5.77 -5.74 26.69
N SER A 207 5.60 -4.43 26.51
CA SER A 207 6.66 -3.42 26.56
C SER A 207 6.57 -2.55 27.83
N ILE A 208 7.72 -2.13 28.34
CA ILE A 208 7.83 -0.99 29.26
C ILE A 208 8.40 0.20 28.48
N LEU A 209 7.75 1.34 28.61
CA LEU A 209 8.29 2.65 28.20
C LEU A 209 8.64 3.49 29.43
N PHE A 210 9.54 4.45 29.23
CA PHE A 210 9.96 5.40 30.26
C PHE A 210 9.96 6.82 29.69
N ASN A 211 8.94 7.60 30.00
CA ASN A 211 8.65 8.91 29.40
C ASN A 211 8.47 8.84 27.87
N GLY A 212 7.73 7.84 27.37
CA GLY A 212 7.43 7.64 25.95
C GLY A 212 8.52 6.96 25.10
N ASP A 213 9.70 6.66 25.64
CA ASP A 213 10.72 5.82 24.97
C ASP A 213 10.61 4.36 25.44
N VAL A 214 10.45 3.39 24.53
CA VAL A 214 10.48 1.93 24.84
C VAL A 214 11.86 1.54 25.39
N VAL A 215 11.90 0.86 26.55
CA VAL A 215 13.16 0.52 27.24
C VAL A 215 13.44 -0.98 27.37
N ASP A 216 12.42 -1.84 27.44
CA ASP A 216 12.55 -3.30 27.50
C ASP A 216 11.19 -3.95 27.12
N THR A 217 11.22 -5.08 26.42
CA THR A 217 10.04 -5.78 25.87
C THR A 217 10.18 -7.29 26.10
N MET A 218 9.09 -7.98 26.39
CA MET A 218 9.08 -9.43 26.66
C MET A 218 7.98 -10.16 25.88
N ASP A 219 8.38 -11.25 25.22
CA ASP A 219 7.50 -12.23 24.57
C ASP A 219 6.36 -12.65 25.54
N ALA A 220 5.12 -12.60 25.09
CA ALA A 220 3.92 -12.90 25.90
C ALA A 220 3.09 -14.08 25.37
N ASP A 221 3.40 -14.56 24.16
CA ASP A 221 2.72 -15.61 23.37
C ASP A 221 2.69 -17.02 23.99
N SER A 222 3.20 -17.21 25.22
CA SER A 222 3.22 -18.53 25.84
C SER A 222 3.16 -18.59 27.36
N SER A 223 2.56 -19.68 27.83
CA SER A 223 2.48 -20.06 29.25
C SER A 223 3.82 -20.31 29.96
N SER A 224 4.95 -20.23 29.26
CA SER A 224 6.30 -20.30 29.84
C SER A 224 6.78 -18.98 30.43
N ASP A 225 6.21 -17.87 29.98
CA ASP A 225 6.78 -16.53 30.07
C ASP A 225 6.08 -15.71 31.17
N TRP A 226 4.93 -16.22 31.62
CA TRP A 226 4.12 -15.73 32.72
C TRP A 226 4.30 -16.56 34.02
N ASP A 227 4.73 -15.90 35.11
CA ASP A 227 4.80 -16.46 36.47
C ASP A 227 3.37 -16.48 37.09
N LYS A 228 2.54 -17.46 36.71
CA LYS A 228 1.14 -17.60 37.20
C LYS A 228 1.05 -17.91 38.69
N THR A 229 0.09 -17.29 39.39
CA THR A 229 -0.30 -17.63 40.76
C THR A 229 -1.75 -18.15 40.85
N ASP A 230 -1.98 -19.17 41.69
CA ASP A 230 -3.30 -19.78 41.97
C ASP A 230 -4.19 -18.84 42.83
N ALA A 231 -4.59 -17.71 42.26
CA ALA A 231 -5.45 -16.70 42.89
C ALA A 231 -6.94 -16.91 42.46
N THR A 232 -7.81 -15.92 42.66
CA THR A 232 -9.16 -15.89 42.06
C THR A 232 -9.60 -14.42 41.83
N PRO A 233 -9.54 -13.89 40.59
CA PRO A 233 -8.95 -14.52 39.38
C PRO A 233 -7.48 -14.90 39.57
N ASP A 234 -6.98 -15.84 38.78
CA ASP A 234 -5.54 -16.12 38.71
C ASP A 234 -4.80 -14.86 38.22
N ILE A 235 -3.62 -14.61 38.80
CA ILE A 235 -2.76 -13.47 38.42
C ILE A 235 -1.57 -14.02 37.64
N TYR A 236 -1.27 -13.40 36.50
CA TYR A 236 -0.14 -13.71 35.64
C TYR A 236 0.92 -12.61 35.79
N SER A 237 2.05 -12.93 36.40
CA SER A 237 3.11 -11.95 36.67
C SER A 237 4.24 -12.01 35.64
N MET A 238 4.85 -10.87 35.33
CA MET A 238 6.13 -10.78 34.60
C MET A 238 7.11 -9.80 35.26
N ARG A 239 8.39 -9.82 34.84
CA ARG A 239 9.47 -9.06 35.51
C ARG A 239 10.54 -8.56 34.55
N PHE A 240 10.51 -7.26 34.30
CA PHE A 240 11.60 -6.49 33.69
C PHE A 240 12.74 -6.32 34.70
N SER A 241 14.01 -6.53 34.31
CA SER A 241 15.13 -6.61 35.26
C SER A 241 16.49 -6.35 34.66
N GLY A 242 17.30 -5.57 35.37
CA GLY A 242 18.56 -5.04 34.83
C GLY A 242 18.37 -3.71 34.10
N LEU A 243 17.24 -3.04 34.33
CA LEU A 243 16.96 -1.68 33.90
C LEU A 243 18.01 -0.71 34.49
N GLU A 244 18.31 0.36 33.77
CA GLU A 244 19.24 1.42 34.20
C GLU A 244 18.58 2.83 34.09
N LEU A 245 17.29 2.93 34.43
CA LEU A 245 16.50 4.16 34.32
C LEU A 245 16.81 5.09 35.50
N ILE A 246 17.08 6.37 35.24
CA ILE A 246 17.41 7.36 36.27
C ILE A 246 16.31 8.43 36.33
N VAL A 247 15.85 8.74 37.54
CA VAL A 247 15.05 9.93 37.86
C VAL A 247 15.93 10.86 38.68
N GLU A 248 16.09 12.12 38.25
CA GLU A 248 16.89 13.13 38.96
C GLU A 248 16.10 13.75 40.14
N ASP A 249 16.79 14.19 41.20
CA ASP A 249 16.19 14.80 42.40
C ASP A 249 15.28 15.99 42.07
N GLY A 250 13.97 15.84 42.33
CA GLY A 250 12.93 16.86 42.09
C GLY A 250 12.36 16.91 40.67
N ASP A 251 12.69 15.95 39.80
CA ASP A 251 12.03 15.75 38.50
C ASP A 251 10.91 14.68 38.60
N GLU A 252 9.91 14.86 37.73
CA GLU A 252 8.76 13.97 37.52
C GLU A 252 9.07 13.01 36.36
N ALA A 253 8.71 11.73 36.49
CA ALA A 253 8.94 10.71 35.48
C ALA A 253 7.76 9.74 35.37
N GLN A 254 7.57 9.16 34.18
CA GLN A 254 6.51 8.21 33.87
C GLN A 254 7.08 6.83 33.53
N ILE A 255 6.40 5.78 34.00
CA ILE A 255 6.50 4.41 33.48
C ILE A 255 5.17 4.10 32.80
N GLU A 256 5.25 3.68 31.55
CA GLU A 256 4.10 3.24 30.77
C GLU A 256 4.24 1.74 30.49
N VAL A 257 3.13 1.01 30.56
CA VAL A 257 3.01 -0.38 30.12
C VAL A 257 2.26 -0.39 28.81
N ALA A 258 2.84 -1.05 27.81
CA ALA A 258 2.20 -1.29 26.53
C ALA A 258 2.10 -2.79 26.23
N VAL A 259 1.12 -3.16 25.41
CA VAL A 259 0.96 -4.52 24.90
C VAL A 259 0.89 -4.49 23.38
N SER A 260 1.39 -5.56 22.76
CA SER A 260 1.06 -5.88 21.38
C SER A 260 0.07 -7.06 21.41
N VAL A 261 -1.06 -6.90 20.73
CA VAL A 261 -2.14 -7.91 20.67
C VAL A 261 -1.77 -8.97 19.62
N LEU A 262 -2.37 -10.15 19.73
CA LEU A 262 -2.29 -11.19 18.70
C LEU A 262 -3.12 -10.81 17.47
N ASP A 263 -2.75 -11.37 16.33
CA ASP A 263 -3.43 -11.21 15.04
C ASP A 263 -4.48 -12.34 14.81
N ASN A 264 -5.03 -12.91 15.91
CA ASN A 264 -5.99 -14.04 15.87
C ASN A 264 -6.88 -14.19 17.15
N VAL A 265 -7.35 -13.10 17.76
CA VAL A 265 -8.14 -13.12 19.01
C VAL A 265 -9.53 -13.72 18.77
N ASP A 266 -9.84 -14.87 19.39
CA ASP A 266 -11.05 -15.63 19.02
C ASP A 266 -12.37 -14.91 19.39
N GLY A 267 -13.41 -15.08 18.57
CA GLY A 267 -14.73 -14.45 18.75
C GLY A 267 -15.54 -14.92 19.98
N SER A 268 -14.93 -15.65 20.91
CA SER A 268 -15.42 -15.93 22.27
C SER A 268 -14.55 -15.31 23.38
N ASP A 269 -13.34 -14.89 23.03
CA ASP A 269 -12.44 -14.03 23.80
C ASP A 269 -12.65 -12.52 23.50
N GLU A 270 -13.36 -12.17 22.41
CA GLU A 270 -13.80 -10.79 22.06
C GLU A 270 -14.49 -10.06 23.24
N GLY A 271 -14.03 -8.84 23.55
CA GLY A 271 -14.61 -7.98 24.58
C GLY A 271 -14.17 -8.30 26.01
N GLN A 272 -13.18 -9.19 26.19
CA GLN A 272 -12.62 -9.53 27.49
C GLN A 272 -12.00 -8.32 28.18
N SER A 273 -12.38 -8.08 29.44
CA SER A 273 -11.79 -7.03 30.28
C SER A 273 -10.54 -7.56 31.01
N TRP A 274 -9.42 -6.84 30.93
CA TRP A 274 -8.17 -7.12 31.62
C TRP A 274 -7.80 -5.99 32.58
N GLU A 275 -7.37 -6.33 33.79
CA GLU A 275 -6.70 -5.40 34.72
C GLU A 275 -5.19 -5.61 34.58
N ALA A 276 -4.46 -4.55 34.23
CA ALA A 276 -2.99 -4.53 34.28
C ALA A 276 -2.54 -3.67 35.48
N ALA A 277 -1.53 -4.16 36.20
CA ALA A 277 -1.09 -3.54 37.44
C ALA A 277 0.43 -3.55 37.65
N ILE A 278 0.93 -2.47 38.25
CA ILE A 278 2.20 -2.48 38.99
C ILE A 278 1.88 -2.84 40.46
N PRO A 279 2.16 -4.08 40.92
CA PRO A 279 1.78 -4.53 42.25
C PRO A 279 2.57 -3.84 43.37
N VAL A 280 2.09 -3.99 44.60
CA VAL A 280 2.75 -3.46 45.81
C VAL A 280 4.19 -4.00 45.90
N ASN A 281 5.19 -3.11 45.89
CA ASN A 281 6.62 -3.42 45.80
C ASN A 281 7.12 -3.93 44.42
N GLY A 282 6.40 -3.70 43.31
CA GLY A 282 6.81 -4.12 41.96
C GLY A 282 8.04 -3.35 41.42
N ILE A 283 8.06 -2.02 41.55
CA ILE A 283 9.21 -1.19 41.21
C ILE A 283 10.34 -1.40 42.24
N ARG A 284 11.59 -1.46 41.79
CA ARG A 284 12.79 -1.40 42.65
C ARG A 284 13.71 -0.26 42.25
N ALA A 285 13.84 0.72 43.14
CA ALA A 285 14.85 1.77 43.05
C ALA A 285 16.14 1.40 43.81
N VAL A 286 17.22 2.10 43.48
CA VAL A 286 18.51 2.12 44.19
C VAL A 286 19.03 3.56 44.22
N SER A 287 19.24 4.10 45.41
CA SER A 287 19.73 5.48 45.59
C SER A 287 21.28 5.56 45.58
N PRO A 288 21.91 6.75 45.50
CA PRO A 288 23.34 6.91 45.17
C PRO A 288 24.33 6.34 46.20
N ASN A 289 23.83 6.00 47.39
CA ASN A 289 24.59 5.36 48.46
C ASN A 289 24.52 3.81 48.43
N GLY A 290 23.65 3.23 47.59
CA GLY A 290 23.46 1.79 47.42
C GLY A 290 22.37 1.14 48.30
N TYR A 291 21.51 1.90 48.98
CA TYR A 291 20.26 1.35 49.52
C TYR A 291 19.28 1.05 48.37
N SER A 292 18.48 0.01 48.54
CA SER A 292 17.45 -0.38 47.57
C SER A 292 16.11 -0.57 48.27
N GLU A 293 15.15 0.24 47.86
CA GLU A 293 13.77 0.20 48.33
C GLU A 293 12.85 -0.36 47.25
N THR A 294 11.57 -0.51 47.57
CA THR A 294 10.55 -1.01 46.63
C THR A 294 9.24 -0.26 46.80
N TYR A 295 8.65 0.07 45.66
CA TYR A 295 7.44 0.88 45.49
C TYR A 295 6.54 0.18 44.45
N PRO A 296 5.30 0.63 44.20
CA PRO A 296 4.45 1.49 45.03
C PRO A 296 4.02 0.83 46.35
N THR A 297 3.39 1.59 47.27
CA THR A 297 2.92 1.10 48.58
C THR A 297 1.44 0.64 48.60
N ALA A 298 0.69 1.01 47.57
CA ALA A 298 -0.51 0.31 47.10
C ALA A 298 -0.16 -0.33 45.74
N ALA A 299 -1.03 -1.14 45.15
CA ALA A 299 -0.90 -1.43 43.72
C ALA A 299 -1.36 -0.19 42.94
N LEU A 300 -0.92 -0.07 41.69
CA LEU A 300 -1.42 0.91 40.72
C LEU A 300 -1.94 0.11 39.52
N ASN A 301 -3.19 0.34 39.11
CA ASN A 301 -3.90 -0.53 38.18
C ASN A 301 -4.89 0.23 37.30
N GLU A 302 -5.07 -0.21 36.06
CA GLU A 302 -6.08 0.28 35.12
C GLU A 302 -6.80 -0.92 34.44
N ASP A 303 -8.10 -0.76 34.19
CA ASP A 303 -8.92 -1.73 33.45
C ASP A 303 -8.94 -1.35 31.95
N PHE A 304 -8.64 -2.30 31.06
CA PHE A 304 -8.77 -2.15 29.61
C PHE A 304 -9.54 -3.33 28.99
N THR A 305 -10.07 -3.16 27.77
CA THR A 305 -10.76 -4.23 27.03
C THR A 305 -10.03 -4.59 25.75
N VAL A 306 -9.92 -5.89 25.44
CA VAL A 306 -9.49 -6.35 24.10
C VAL A 306 -10.72 -6.50 23.22
N ALA A 307 -10.73 -5.88 22.05
CA ALA A 307 -11.69 -6.17 20.98
C ALA A 307 -11.06 -7.13 19.96
N GLY A 308 -11.89 -7.97 19.33
CA GLY A 308 -11.52 -8.63 18.07
C GLY A 308 -11.63 -7.63 16.92
N SER A 309 -11.03 -7.96 15.78
CA SER A 309 -11.05 -7.13 14.57
C SER A 309 -12.48 -6.87 14.09
N ASP A 310 -12.70 -5.72 13.45
CA ASP A 310 -13.85 -5.53 12.56
C ASP A 310 -13.82 -6.63 11.47
N THR A 311 -14.99 -7.18 11.13
CA THR A 311 -15.09 -8.31 10.19
C THR A 311 -14.53 -7.92 8.83
N GLY A 312 -13.39 -8.52 8.45
CA GLY A 312 -12.66 -8.11 7.26
C GLY A 312 -13.51 -8.07 6.00
N THR A 313 -13.30 -7.05 5.18
CA THR A 313 -14.14 -6.77 4.01
C THR A 313 -13.30 -6.94 2.75
N LEU A 314 -13.86 -7.65 1.77
CA LEU A 314 -13.31 -7.70 0.41
C LEU A 314 -14.17 -6.76 -0.44
N GLN A 315 -13.68 -5.58 -0.75
CA GLN A 315 -14.44 -4.57 -1.48
C GLN A 315 -14.10 -4.64 -2.97
N PHE A 316 -15.13 -4.81 -3.81
CA PHE A 316 -15.04 -4.67 -5.26
C PHE A 316 -15.42 -3.24 -5.68
N ALA A 317 -14.65 -2.66 -6.59
CA ALA A 317 -14.90 -1.38 -7.22
C ALA A 317 -14.62 -1.45 -8.72
N GLU A 318 -15.19 -0.51 -9.49
CA GLU A 318 -14.85 -0.32 -10.90
C GLU A 318 -13.47 0.36 -11.01
N SER A 319 -12.56 -0.19 -11.83
CA SER A 319 -11.21 0.35 -12.00
C SER A 319 -11.18 1.57 -12.94
N GLU A 320 -10.21 2.49 -12.78
CA GLU A 320 -9.99 3.58 -13.74
C GLU A 320 -9.51 3.07 -15.12
N ASP A 321 -9.01 1.84 -15.22
CA ASP A 321 -8.64 1.16 -16.48
C ASP A 321 -9.73 0.17 -16.98
N ASN A 322 -10.94 0.17 -16.39
CA ASN A 322 -12.09 -0.61 -16.89
C ASN A 322 -12.48 -0.16 -18.32
N PRO A 323 -12.65 -1.07 -19.30
CA PRO A 323 -13.10 -0.68 -20.63
C PRO A 323 -14.53 -0.15 -20.63
N ASP A 324 -14.74 1.05 -21.18
CA ASP A 324 -16.09 1.54 -21.51
C ASP A 324 -16.80 0.58 -22.50
N ALA A 325 -18.15 0.63 -22.59
CA ALA A 325 -18.92 -0.12 -23.60
C ALA A 325 -18.32 0.03 -25.02
N MET A 326 -18.15 -1.10 -25.73
CA MET A 326 -17.45 -1.10 -27.02
C MET A 326 -18.07 -2.05 -28.04
N ALA A 327 -17.74 -1.85 -29.32
CA ALA A 327 -18.07 -2.78 -30.38
C ALA A 327 -17.03 -3.91 -30.47
N LEU A 328 -17.37 -5.10 -29.97
CA LEU A 328 -16.54 -6.30 -30.06
C LEU A 328 -16.47 -6.77 -31.52
N SER A 329 -15.27 -6.76 -32.12
CA SER A 329 -15.02 -7.21 -33.49
C SER A 329 -14.69 -8.71 -33.51
N LEU A 330 -15.68 -9.55 -33.84
CA LEU A 330 -15.54 -11.01 -33.92
C LEU A 330 -15.45 -11.49 -35.40
N ASP A 331 -14.69 -12.56 -35.67
CA ASP A 331 -14.52 -13.15 -37.01
C ASP A 331 -15.59 -14.24 -37.31
N ASP A 332 -16.03 -14.38 -38.57
CA ASP A 332 -17.05 -15.37 -38.98
C ASP A 332 -16.49 -16.77 -39.34
N THR A 333 -15.18 -16.96 -39.20
CA THR A 333 -14.44 -18.16 -39.61
C THR A 333 -13.38 -18.68 -38.62
N VAL A 334 -12.85 -17.84 -37.72
CA VAL A 334 -11.90 -18.23 -36.67
C VAL A 334 -12.29 -17.69 -35.29
N ASP A 335 -11.84 -18.40 -34.26
CA ASP A 335 -11.93 -18.02 -32.85
C ASP A 335 -11.27 -16.63 -32.65
N THR A 336 -11.86 -15.79 -31.80
CA THR A 336 -11.37 -14.44 -31.48
C THR A 336 -10.96 -14.40 -30.01
N ASN A 337 -9.65 -14.30 -29.74
CA ASN A 337 -9.07 -14.60 -28.43
C ASN A 337 -8.58 -13.35 -27.69
N ASP A 338 -8.31 -13.51 -26.39
CA ASP A 338 -7.66 -12.51 -25.52
C ASP A 338 -8.43 -11.16 -25.47
N VAL A 339 -9.77 -11.18 -25.48
CA VAL A 339 -10.61 -9.97 -25.47
C VAL A 339 -10.91 -9.54 -24.04
N LEU A 340 -10.38 -8.40 -23.60
CA LEU A 340 -10.70 -7.79 -22.30
C LEU A 340 -12.16 -7.30 -22.28
N LEU A 341 -12.90 -7.62 -21.22
CA LEU A 341 -14.31 -7.25 -21.02
C LEU A 341 -14.59 -6.54 -19.69
N ALA A 342 -13.71 -6.61 -18.69
CA ALA A 342 -13.84 -5.83 -17.47
C ALA A 342 -12.50 -5.72 -16.72
N VAL A 343 -12.34 -4.66 -15.94
CA VAL A 343 -11.31 -4.52 -14.92
C VAL A 343 -11.96 -4.02 -13.63
N TYR A 344 -11.88 -4.80 -12.57
CA TYR A 344 -12.38 -4.42 -11.24
C TYR A 344 -11.21 -4.26 -10.27
N ASN A 345 -11.21 -3.16 -9.53
CA ASN A 345 -10.30 -2.97 -8.41
C ASN A 345 -10.85 -3.74 -7.21
N VAL A 346 -9.98 -4.45 -6.49
CA VAL A 346 -10.31 -5.30 -5.35
C VAL A 346 -9.41 -4.91 -4.18
N GLU A 347 -10.02 -4.52 -3.06
CA GLU A 347 -9.36 -3.96 -1.87
C GLU A 347 -9.66 -4.87 -0.66
N ALA A 348 -8.66 -5.14 0.19
CA ALA A 348 -8.81 -5.91 1.43
C ALA A 348 -8.74 -4.98 2.65
N ASP A 349 -9.80 -4.97 3.46
CA ASP A 349 -9.91 -4.16 4.68
C ASP A 349 -9.92 -5.04 5.96
N ASN A 350 -9.10 -4.67 6.94
CA ASN A 350 -8.98 -5.16 8.32
C ASN A 350 -8.35 -6.57 8.51
N GLN A 351 -7.90 -7.26 7.46
CA GLN A 351 -7.09 -8.50 7.55
C GLN A 351 -6.58 -8.93 6.16
N ASP A 352 -5.54 -9.78 6.13
CA ASP A 352 -5.12 -10.49 4.92
C ASP A 352 -6.22 -11.48 4.45
N ILE A 353 -6.65 -11.36 3.19
CA ILE A 353 -7.75 -12.15 2.60
C ILE A 353 -7.22 -13.13 1.56
N LEU A 354 -7.58 -14.41 1.71
CA LEU A 354 -7.41 -15.48 0.71
C LEU A 354 -8.69 -15.62 -0.11
N ILE A 355 -8.57 -15.42 -1.42
CA ILE A 355 -9.64 -15.61 -2.40
C ILE A 355 -9.48 -17.02 -2.98
N GLU A 356 -10.35 -17.96 -2.56
CA GLU A 356 -10.38 -19.33 -3.08
C GLU A 356 -11.08 -19.38 -4.45
N ASP A 357 -12.34 -18.93 -4.51
CA ASP A 357 -13.19 -18.97 -5.70
C ASP A 357 -13.91 -17.61 -5.92
N LEU A 358 -13.80 -17.03 -7.11
CA LEU A 358 -14.51 -15.81 -7.53
C LEU A 358 -15.73 -16.19 -8.37
N SER A 359 -16.91 -15.66 -8.05
CA SER A 359 -18.10 -15.79 -8.90
C SER A 359 -18.37 -14.47 -9.61
N ILE A 360 -18.41 -14.49 -10.95
CA ILE A 360 -18.90 -13.38 -11.77
C ILE A 360 -20.26 -13.76 -12.36
N ALA A 361 -21.18 -12.81 -12.46
CA ALA A 361 -22.36 -12.94 -13.29
C ALA A 361 -22.03 -12.46 -14.72
N VAL A 362 -22.73 -13.00 -15.71
CA VAL A 362 -22.66 -12.50 -17.09
C VAL A 362 -24.08 -12.37 -17.62
N ASP A 363 -24.46 -11.14 -18.00
CA ASP A 363 -25.72 -10.84 -18.68
C ASP A 363 -25.47 -10.76 -20.20
N ILE A 364 -26.43 -11.23 -20.99
CA ILE A 364 -26.40 -11.18 -22.46
C ILE A 364 -27.76 -10.76 -23.01
N THR A 365 -27.81 -9.59 -23.64
CA THR A 365 -28.98 -9.15 -24.40
C THR A 365 -28.93 -9.73 -25.83
N GLU A 366 -29.29 -11.01 -25.97
CA GLU A 366 -29.38 -11.74 -27.24
C GLU A 366 -30.75 -11.50 -27.94
N THR A 367 -30.73 -11.04 -29.19
CA THR A 367 -31.90 -11.03 -30.10
C THR A 367 -31.81 -12.08 -31.22
N GLY A 368 -30.65 -12.75 -31.35
CA GLY A 368 -30.35 -13.80 -32.32
C GLY A 368 -30.97 -15.17 -32.07
N THR A 369 -30.14 -16.22 -32.13
CA THR A 369 -30.54 -17.63 -32.01
C THR A 369 -29.64 -18.49 -31.13
N ALA A 370 -28.74 -17.89 -30.36
CA ALA A 370 -28.03 -18.59 -29.29
C ALA A 370 -29.03 -19.11 -28.22
N THR A 371 -28.61 -20.13 -27.46
CA THR A 371 -29.45 -20.76 -26.42
C THR A 371 -28.66 -21.20 -25.19
N VAL A 372 -27.33 -21.19 -25.27
CA VAL A 372 -26.36 -21.41 -24.20
C VAL A 372 -25.11 -20.58 -24.53
N MET A 373 -24.44 -20.04 -23.51
CA MET A 373 -23.27 -19.17 -23.63
C MET A 373 -22.15 -19.79 -24.48
N SER A 374 -21.97 -21.12 -24.37
CA SER A 374 -20.99 -21.90 -25.15
C SER A 374 -21.22 -21.97 -26.68
N GLN A 375 -22.20 -21.23 -27.21
CA GLN A 375 -22.34 -20.92 -28.63
C GLN A 375 -21.62 -19.62 -29.05
N ILE A 376 -21.28 -18.77 -28.08
CA ILE A 376 -20.73 -17.42 -28.24
C ILE A 376 -19.33 -17.37 -27.63
N VAL A 377 -19.19 -17.67 -26.35
CA VAL A 377 -17.92 -17.67 -25.59
C VAL A 377 -17.40 -19.10 -25.42
N GLN A 378 -16.08 -19.28 -25.56
CA GLN A 378 -15.33 -20.53 -25.34
C GLN A 378 -14.98 -20.70 -23.86
N SER A 379 -14.29 -19.71 -23.32
CA SER A 379 -13.88 -19.60 -21.91
C SER A 379 -13.70 -18.13 -21.54
N PHE A 380 -13.71 -17.88 -20.23
CA PHE A 380 -13.26 -16.63 -19.62
C PHE A 380 -11.98 -16.90 -18.83
N THR A 381 -11.12 -15.88 -18.71
CA THR A 381 -9.83 -15.96 -18.03
C THR A 381 -9.70 -14.80 -17.05
N LEU A 382 -9.42 -15.11 -15.79
CA LEU A 382 -9.09 -14.16 -14.74
C LEU A 382 -7.57 -13.95 -14.72
N VAL A 383 -7.15 -12.70 -14.92
CA VAL A 383 -5.78 -12.23 -14.84
C VAL A 383 -5.68 -11.25 -13.67
N ILE A 384 -4.64 -11.39 -12.84
CA ILE A 384 -4.36 -10.51 -11.71
C ILE A 384 -2.88 -10.13 -11.81
N ASP A 385 -2.56 -8.84 -11.71
CA ASP A 385 -1.18 -8.32 -11.82
C ASP A 385 -0.46 -8.71 -13.14
N GLY A 386 -1.23 -9.06 -14.18
CA GLY A 386 -0.74 -9.56 -15.46
C GLY A 386 -0.29 -11.03 -15.48
N GLU A 387 -0.53 -11.83 -14.43
CA GLU A 387 -0.41 -13.29 -14.45
C GLU A 387 -1.80 -13.98 -14.53
N GLU A 388 -1.87 -15.11 -15.23
CA GLU A 388 -3.10 -15.91 -15.44
C GLU A 388 -3.37 -16.79 -14.21
N TYR A 389 -4.45 -16.51 -13.48
CA TYR A 389 -4.81 -17.27 -12.27
C TYR A 389 -5.80 -18.40 -12.54
N ALA A 390 -6.87 -18.13 -13.31
CA ALA A 390 -7.92 -19.12 -13.55
C ALA A 390 -8.59 -18.99 -14.93
N GLU A 391 -8.81 -20.11 -15.61
CA GLU A 391 -9.69 -20.23 -16.79
C GLU A 391 -10.99 -20.94 -16.38
N SER A 392 -12.15 -20.37 -16.73
CA SER A 392 -13.47 -21.00 -16.55
C SER A 392 -14.18 -21.19 -17.89
N SER A 393 -14.92 -22.30 -18.05
CA SER A 393 -15.49 -22.71 -19.34
C SER A 393 -16.93 -23.22 -19.25
N LEU A 394 -17.69 -22.96 -20.31
CA LEU A 394 -19.12 -22.74 -20.21
C LEU A 394 -19.97 -23.97 -20.58
N THR A 395 -20.98 -24.25 -19.74
CA THR A 395 -22.01 -25.27 -20.04
C THR A 395 -23.44 -24.88 -19.61
N GLY A 396 -23.65 -23.62 -19.20
CA GLY A 396 -24.88 -23.09 -18.62
C GLY A 396 -25.93 -22.58 -19.62
N ALA A 397 -26.74 -21.61 -19.19
CA ALA A 397 -27.69 -20.85 -20.02
C ALA A 397 -26.93 -19.78 -20.84
N LEU A 398 -27.62 -18.74 -21.35
CA LEU A 398 -26.95 -17.55 -21.90
C LEU A 398 -26.50 -16.67 -20.74
N ASP A 399 -27.47 -16.21 -19.97
CA ASP A 399 -27.30 -15.43 -18.73
C ASP A 399 -27.07 -16.35 -17.53
N GLY A 400 -26.07 -16.02 -16.70
CA GLY A 400 -25.80 -16.71 -15.43
C GLY A 400 -24.33 -16.86 -15.03
N ASP A 401 -24.17 -17.36 -13.81
CA ASP A 401 -22.98 -17.27 -12.96
C ASP A 401 -21.82 -18.18 -13.40
N ILE A 402 -20.60 -17.64 -13.33
CA ILE A 402 -19.34 -18.26 -13.73
C ILE A 402 -18.38 -18.18 -12.56
N VAL A 403 -18.00 -19.34 -12.03
CA VAL A 403 -17.04 -19.43 -10.94
C VAL A 403 -15.64 -19.71 -11.50
N PHE A 404 -14.68 -18.84 -11.19
CA PHE A 404 -13.25 -19.13 -11.26
C PHE A 404 -12.88 -19.87 -9.97
N ASN A 405 -12.36 -21.10 -10.09
CA ASN A 405 -12.12 -21.98 -8.93
C ASN A 405 -10.62 -22.15 -8.68
N ASN A 406 -10.21 -22.30 -7.41
CA ASN A 406 -8.80 -22.53 -7.03
C ASN A 406 -7.89 -21.39 -7.52
N ILE A 407 -8.27 -20.15 -7.22
CA ILE A 407 -7.46 -18.95 -7.50
C ILE A 407 -6.24 -18.93 -6.55
N ASP A 408 -6.45 -19.29 -5.28
CA ASP A 408 -5.43 -19.37 -4.22
C ASP A 408 -4.64 -18.04 -4.08
N PHE A 409 -5.29 -16.88 -4.28
CA PHE A 409 -4.67 -15.55 -4.23
C PHE A 409 -4.84 -14.91 -2.85
N THR A 410 -3.75 -14.38 -2.28
CA THR A 410 -3.78 -13.59 -1.05
C THR A 410 -3.60 -12.11 -1.37
N LEU A 411 -4.48 -11.28 -0.82
CA LEU A 411 -4.37 -9.83 -0.76
C LEU A 411 -4.06 -9.44 0.70
N ASP A 412 -2.97 -8.73 0.93
CA ASP A 412 -2.54 -8.29 2.27
C ASP A 412 -3.41 -7.10 2.75
N ASP A 413 -3.55 -6.89 4.06
CA ASP A 413 -4.40 -5.81 4.61
C ASP A 413 -4.02 -4.40 4.10
N GLY A 414 -5.00 -3.69 3.53
CA GLY A 414 -4.85 -2.33 3.00
C GLY A 414 -4.16 -2.22 1.63
N ASP A 415 -3.89 -3.34 0.95
CA ASP A 415 -3.47 -3.35 -0.47
C ASP A 415 -4.69 -3.50 -1.41
N ASP A 416 -4.59 -2.89 -2.60
CA ASP A 416 -5.58 -2.94 -3.68
C ASP A 416 -4.98 -3.51 -4.98
N VAL A 417 -5.79 -4.22 -5.78
CA VAL A 417 -5.33 -4.86 -7.02
C VAL A 417 -6.41 -4.93 -8.11
N ASP A 418 -6.00 -4.79 -9.38
CA ASP A 418 -6.90 -4.95 -10.54
C ASP A 418 -7.08 -6.42 -10.94
N PHE A 419 -8.34 -6.83 -11.08
CA PHE A 419 -8.80 -8.12 -11.61
C PHE A 419 -9.27 -7.91 -13.05
N GLU A 420 -8.47 -8.34 -14.03
CA GLU A 420 -8.78 -8.26 -15.45
C GLU A 420 -9.55 -9.52 -15.92
N ILE A 421 -10.74 -9.33 -16.51
CA ILE A 421 -11.57 -10.41 -17.06
C ILE A 421 -11.50 -10.43 -18.58
N TYR A 422 -10.89 -11.49 -19.13
CA TYR A 422 -10.78 -11.75 -20.56
C TYR A 422 -11.74 -12.83 -21.04
N ALA A 423 -12.10 -12.81 -22.33
CA ALA A 423 -12.90 -13.83 -22.99
C ALA A 423 -12.31 -14.29 -24.34
N ASP A 424 -12.45 -15.59 -24.60
CA ASP A 424 -12.22 -16.21 -25.91
C ASP A 424 -13.56 -16.48 -26.60
N PHE A 425 -13.78 -15.98 -27.82
CA PHE A 425 -15.03 -16.11 -28.57
C PHE A 425 -14.97 -17.19 -29.66
N GLN A 426 -16.09 -17.88 -29.87
CA GLN A 426 -16.33 -18.78 -30.99
C GLN A 426 -16.50 -17.98 -32.31
N PRO A 427 -16.22 -18.55 -33.49
CA PRO A 427 -16.51 -17.90 -34.77
C PRO A 427 -18.03 -17.78 -35.02
N LEU A 428 -18.53 -16.58 -35.34
CA LEU A 428 -19.97 -16.29 -35.38
C LEU A 428 -20.49 -16.02 -36.80
N ASP A 429 -21.39 -16.87 -37.31
CA ASP A 429 -21.92 -16.78 -38.68
C ASP A 429 -23.00 -15.69 -38.91
N GLY A 430 -23.09 -14.71 -38.01
CA GLY A 430 -24.13 -13.66 -37.99
C GLY A 430 -25.57 -14.19 -37.87
N THR A 431 -25.73 -15.47 -37.52
CA THR A 431 -27.04 -16.10 -37.25
C THR A 431 -27.12 -16.65 -35.82
N ILE A 432 -25.99 -16.84 -35.14
CA ILE A 432 -25.92 -17.05 -33.68
C ILE A 432 -26.32 -15.73 -33.01
N VAL A 433 -25.37 -14.83 -32.70
CA VAL A 433 -25.67 -13.46 -32.26
C VAL A 433 -26.14 -12.59 -33.43
N VAL A 434 -26.84 -11.50 -33.13
CA VAL A 434 -27.14 -10.41 -34.08
C VAL A 434 -26.27 -9.19 -33.76
N ALA A 435 -25.96 -8.40 -34.80
CA ALA A 435 -25.19 -7.16 -34.64
C ALA A 435 -25.89 -6.18 -33.70
N GLY A 436 -25.25 -5.86 -32.57
CA GLY A 436 -25.81 -5.01 -31.51
C GLY A 436 -26.51 -5.77 -30.37
N ASP A 437 -26.50 -7.10 -30.36
CA ASP A 437 -26.68 -7.90 -29.13
C ASP A 437 -25.49 -7.64 -28.19
N THR A 438 -25.64 -7.71 -26.86
CA THR A 438 -24.60 -7.31 -25.90
C THR A 438 -24.16 -8.41 -24.93
N ILE A 439 -23.03 -8.16 -24.27
CA ILE A 439 -22.51 -8.87 -23.09
C ILE A 439 -21.98 -7.85 -22.07
N ALA A 440 -22.34 -8.04 -20.81
CA ALA A 440 -21.75 -7.35 -19.66
C ALA A 440 -21.21 -8.39 -18.66
N ILE A 441 -20.14 -8.04 -17.95
CA ILE A 441 -19.66 -8.77 -16.78
C ILE A 441 -20.20 -8.06 -15.54
N ASP A 442 -20.76 -8.80 -14.60
CA ASP A 442 -21.34 -8.27 -13.36
C ASP A 442 -20.65 -8.92 -12.15
N ILE A 443 -20.46 -8.16 -11.08
CA ILE A 443 -20.05 -8.66 -9.77
C ILE A 443 -21.29 -8.64 -8.86
N ASP A 444 -21.81 -9.80 -8.50
CA ASP A 444 -22.59 -9.96 -7.26
C ASP A 444 -21.58 -10.40 -6.19
N ALA A 445 -21.20 -9.47 -5.30
CA ALA A 445 -20.15 -9.75 -4.34
C ALA A 445 -20.57 -10.92 -3.42
N SER A 446 -21.87 -11.10 -3.17
CA SER A 446 -22.39 -12.06 -2.20
C SER A 446 -22.28 -13.55 -2.62
N ASP A 447 -21.92 -13.82 -3.88
CA ASP A 447 -21.60 -15.17 -4.38
C ASP A 447 -20.08 -15.46 -4.45
N THR A 448 -19.21 -14.53 -4.03
CA THR A 448 -17.75 -14.73 -3.94
C THR A 448 -17.35 -15.56 -2.70
N VAL A 449 -16.34 -16.43 -2.84
CA VAL A 449 -15.79 -17.24 -1.73
C VAL A 449 -14.38 -16.76 -1.38
N ALA A 450 -14.29 -16.01 -0.29
CA ALA A 450 -13.05 -15.57 0.32
C ALA A 450 -13.04 -15.93 1.82
N GLU A 451 -11.85 -16.25 2.35
CA GLU A 451 -11.60 -16.49 3.78
C GLU A 451 -10.32 -15.77 4.25
N GLN A 452 -10.04 -15.75 5.55
CA GLN A 452 -8.79 -15.20 6.09
C GLN A 452 -7.57 -15.97 5.56
N ALA A 453 -6.43 -15.30 5.32
CA ALA A 453 -5.23 -15.90 4.72
C ALA A 453 -4.41 -16.87 5.61
N SER A 454 -5.08 -17.68 6.42
CA SER A 454 -4.54 -18.86 7.13
C SER A 454 -3.46 -18.61 8.20
N GLY A 455 -3.66 -17.58 9.04
CA GLY A 455 -2.98 -17.47 10.33
C GLY A 455 -3.59 -18.40 11.39
N GLY A 456 -4.88 -18.22 11.66
CA GLY A 456 -5.66 -19.04 12.58
C GLY A 456 -6.46 -20.17 11.91
N ASN A 457 -7.31 -20.82 12.71
CA ASN A 457 -8.53 -21.46 12.19
C ASN A 457 -9.68 -21.30 13.19
N ASP A 458 -10.20 -20.08 13.37
CA ASP A 458 -11.31 -19.81 14.31
C ASP A 458 -12.55 -19.08 13.73
N GLY A 459 -12.57 -18.83 12.41
CA GLY A 459 -13.82 -18.67 11.66
C GLY A 459 -14.33 -17.25 11.51
N ASP A 460 -13.41 -16.29 11.47
CA ASP A 460 -13.67 -14.89 11.16
C ASP A 460 -14.35 -14.75 9.79
N THR A 461 -15.31 -13.84 9.71
CA THR A 461 -16.18 -13.72 8.54
C THR A 461 -15.65 -12.65 7.60
N VAL A 462 -14.95 -13.05 6.55
CA VAL A 462 -14.75 -12.17 5.39
C VAL A 462 -16.13 -11.84 4.79
N THR A 463 -16.39 -10.56 4.58
CA THR A 463 -17.62 -10.08 3.93
C THR A 463 -17.28 -9.44 2.59
N PRO A 464 -17.47 -10.14 1.46
CA PRO A 464 -17.45 -9.52 0.14
C PRO A 464 -18.52 -8.42 0.03
N THR A 465 -18.15 -7.27 -0.54
CA THR A 465 -19.07 -6.14 -0.80
C THR A 465 -18.72 -5.44 -2.11
N GLY A 466 -19.63 -4.63 -2.64
CA GLY A 466 -19.44 -3.88 -3.89
C GLY A 466 -20.06 -4.60 -5.08
N ASP A 467 -21.39 -4.61 -5.15
CA ASP A 467 -22.09 -5.15 -6.33
C ASP A 467 -21.91 -4.19 -7.51
N ILE A 468 -21.38 -4.68 -8.63
CA ILE A 468 -21.09 -3.91 -9.86
C ILE A 468 -21.91 -4.48 -11.01
N ALA A 469 -22.59 -3.61 -11.74
CA ALA A 469 -23.12 -3.93 -13.07
C ALA A 469 -22.14 -3.38 -14.11
N GLY A 470 -21.66 -4.21 -15.04
CA GLY A 470 -20.64 -3.82 -16.01
C GLY A 470 -21.18 -3.13 -17.26
N GLU A 471 -20.25 -2.85 -18.17
CA GLU A 471 -20.52 -2.13 -19.41
C GLU A 471 -21.07 -3.03 -20.52
N ASP A 472 -21.97 -2.46 -21.34
CA ASP A 472 -22.75 -3.17 -22.36
C ASP A 472 -21.92 -3.33 -23.66
N HIS A 473 -20.97 -4.27 -23.68
CA HIS A 473 -20.13 -4.52 -24.87
C HIS A 473 -20.93 -5.25 -25.97
N ALA A 474 -20.98 -4.67 -27.16
CA ALA A 474 -21.87 -5.09 -28.23
C ALA A 474 -21.18 -5.92 -29.32
N TYR A 475 -21.81 -7.03 -29.71
CA TYR A 475 -21.32 -7.96 -30.71
C TYR A 475 -21.44 -7.44 -32.14
N PHE A 476 -20.34 -7.49 -32.90
CA PHE A 476 -20.32 -7.22 -34.33
C PHE A 476 -19.35 -8.14 -35.08
N VAL A 477 -19.72 -8.53 -36.30
CA VAL A 477 -18.80 -9.22 -37.22
C VAL A 477 -17.95 -8.18 -37.95
N ASP A 478 -16.62 -8.38 -38.00
CA ASP A 478 -15.66 -7.51 -38.70
C ASP A 478 -15.75 -6.01 -38.30
N ALA A 479 -15.94 -5.69 -37.02
CA ALA A 479 -16.15 -4.31 -36.59
C ALA A 479 -14.89 -3.42 -36.75
N PRO A 480 -15.06 -2.09 -36.93
CA PRO A 480 -13.96 -1.15 -36.74
C PRO A 480 -13.72 -0.88 -35.25
N GLU A 481 -12.45 -0.88 -34.82
CA GLU A 481 -12.07 -0.14 -33.62
C GLU A 481 -12.23 1.37 -33.91
N ILE A 482 -12.88 2.08 -33.01
CA ILE A 482 -13.11 3.52 -33.12
C ILE A 482 -12.53 4.18 -31.87
N THR A 483 -11.62 5.15 -32.04
CA THR A 483 -10.93 5.81 -30.91
C THR A 483 -11.08 7.32 -31.00
N HIS A 484 -11.41 7.96 -29.88
CA HIS A 484 -11.31 9.42 -29.76
C HIS A 484 -9.86 9.90 -29.94
N VAL A 485 -9.69 11.18 -30.26
CA VAL A 485 -8.39 11.85 -30.34
C VAL A 485 -8.44 13.26 -29.76
N SER A 486 -9.51 14.01 -30.03
CA SER A 486 -9.79 15.30 -29.40
C SER A 486 -11.16 15.85 -29.82
N SER A 487 -11.95 16.29 -28.87
CA SER A 487 -13.06 17.23 -29.12
C SER A 487 -12.56 18.65 -28.82
N THR A 488 -12.81 19.57 -29.75
CA THR A 488 -12.38 20.97 -29.62
C THR A 488 -13.43 21.91 -30.18
N ILE A 489 -13.64 23.05 -29.52
CA ILE A 489 -14.48 24.13 -30.05
C ILE A 489 -13.72 25.46 -30.01
N THR A 490 -13.96 26.34 -30.96
CA THR A 490 -13.34 27.67 -30.98
C THR A 490 -14.29 28.73 -31.52
N LYS A 491 -14.47 29.79 -30.75
CA LYS A 491 -15.29 30.94 -31.09
C LYS A 491 -14.71 31.67 -32.31
N THR A 492 -15.41 31.61 -33.44
CA THR A 492 -15.08 32.34 -34.66
C THR A 492 -15.97 33.57 -34.79
N LEU A 493 -15.37 34.75 -34.70
CA LEU A 493 -16.06 35.97 -35.12
C LEU A 493 -16.31 35.90 -36.62
N ALA A 494 -17.55 36.13 -37.06
CA ALA A 494 -17.87 36.33 -38.47
C ALA A 494 -17.22 37.62 -39.04
N CYS A 495 -16.62 38.44 -38.18
CA CYS A 495 -16.17 39.81 -38.39
C CYS A 495 -14.75 40.00 -37.80
N ASP A 496 -13.77 40.40 -38.60
CA ASP A 496 -12.42 40.78 -38.12
C ASP A 496 -12.46 42.17 -37.46
N GLY A 497 -12.98 42.23 -36.23
CA GLY A 497 -13.12 43.44 -35.42
C GLY A 497 -14.51 43.58 -34.79
N ALA A 498 -14.91 44.82 -34.50
CA ALA A 498 -16.26 45.11 -34.01
C ALA A 498 -17.28 44.85 -35.12
N CYS A 499 -18.14 43.86 -34.91
CA CYS A 499 -19.15 43.42 -35.87
C CYS A 499 -20.13 44.54 -36.27
N ALA A 500 -20.66 44.46 -37.49
CA ALA A 500 -21.73 45.35 -37.90
C ALA A 500 -23.06 44.87 -37.27
N SER A 501 -23.89 45.83 -36.83
CA SER A 501 -25.21 45.53 -36.23
C SER A 501 -26.05 44.62 -37.14
N GLY A 502 -26.20 43.35 -36.73
CA GLY A 502 -26.87 42.28 -37.48
C GLY A 502 -25.96 41.11 -37.92
N GLU A 503 -24.67 41.15 -37.65
CA GLU A 503 -23.77 39.99 -37.77
C GLU A 503 -23.80 39.16 -36.48
N LYS A 504 -23.92 37.84 -36.62
CA LYS A 504 -24.01 36.85 -35.54
C LYS A 504 -22.63 36.24 -35.24
N GLU A 505 -22.39 35.85 -33.99
CA GLU A 505 -21.21 35.05 -33.65
C GLU A 505 -21.34 33.58 -34.08
N ARG A 506 -20.20 32.88 -34.10
CA ARG A 506 -20.08 31.47 -34.50
C ARG A 506 -19.10 30.73 -33.61
N ALA A 507 -19.19 29.40 -33.68
CA ALA A 507 -18.12 28.51 -33.27
C ALA A 507 -17.80 27.54 -34.40
N GLU A 508 -16.54 27.15 -34.52
CA GLU A 508 -16.15 25.92 -35.22
C GLU A 508 -15.87 24.86 -34.16
N ALA A 509 -16.67 23.79 -34.14
CA ALA A 509 -16.36 22.58 -33.41
C ALA A 509 -15.66 21.57 -34.34
N VAL A 510 -14.67 20.86 -33.83
CA VAL A 510 -13.94 19.80 -34.52
C VAL A 510 -13.72 18.64 -33.57
N ILE A 511 -14.49 17.58 -33.77
CA ILE A 511 -14.33 16.29 -33.11
C ILE A 511 -13.44 15.43 -34.02
N THR A 512 -12.32 14.95 -33.48
CA THR A 512 -11.30 14.19 -34.22
C THR A 512 -11.23 12.79 -33.65
N TYR A 513 -11.27 11.79 -34.54
CA TYR A 513 -11.24 10.38 -34.17
C TYR A 513 -10.44 9.55 -35.16
N LYS A 514 -10.14 8.31 -34.75
CA LYS A 514 -9.55 7.26 -35.59
C LYS A 514 -10.58 6.18 -35.86
N VAL A 515 -10.39 5.52 -36.99
CA VAL A 515 -11.04 4.24 -37.31
C VAL A 515 -9.93 3.28 -37.71
N HIS A 516 -9.77 2.16 -37.00
CA HIS A 516 -8.94 1.04 -37.42
C HIS A 516 -9.84 -0.07 -37.95
N ALA A 517 -9.58 -0.49 -39.19
CA ALA A 517 -10.26 -1.64 -39.77
C ALA A 517 -9.50 -2.91 -39.41
N VAL A 518 -10.03 -3.70 -38.47
CA VAL A 518 -9.36 -4.91 -37.97
C VAL A 518 -9.37 -5.99 -39.05
N ASP A 519 -10.54 -6.60 -39.32
CA ASP A 519 -10.63 -7.79 -40.17
C ASP A 519 -11.32 -7.63 -41.54
N ALA A 520 -12.01 -6.52 -41.82
CA ALA A 520 -12.54 -6.20 -43.15
C ALA A 520 -11.99 -4.91 -43.78
N ASP A 521 -12.40 -4.60 -45.02
CA ASP A 521 -12.37 -3.23 -45.53
C ASP A 521 -13.64 -2.51 -45.02
N ILE A 522 -13.47 -1.48 -44.18
CA ILE A 522 -14.57 -0.71 -43.58
C ILE A 522 -14.90 0.50 -44.45
N TYR A 523 -16.19 0.70 -44.72
CA TYR A 523 -16.72 1.81 -45.50
C TYR A 523 -17.48 2.77 -44.58
N LEU A 524 -17.24 4.07 -44.71
CA LEU A 524 -17.94 5.11 -43.95
C LEU A 524 -18.58 6.09 -44.95
N PRO A 525 -19.87 6.48 -44.79
CA PRO A 525 -20.48 7.56 -45.57
C PRO A 525 -19.70 8.89 -45.46
N ASP A 526 -19.89 9.81 -46.40
CA ASP A 526 -19.38 11.18 -46.30
C ASP A 526 -20.40 12.22 -45.81
N GLU A 527 -21.63 11.79 -45.51
CA GLU A 527 -22.67 12.60 -44.89
C GLU A 527 -22.51 12.65 -43.36
N LEU A 528 -22.84 13.79 -42.76
CA LEU A 528 -22.80 14.04 -41.32
C LEU A 528 -24.04 14.88 -40.96
N ALA A 529 -24.98 14.27 -40.24
CA ALA A 529 -26.31 14.81 -40.02
C ALA A 529 -26.51 15.28 -38.57
N GLU A 530 -27.42 16.24 -38.38
CA GLU A 530 -27.82 16.73 -37.06
C GLU A 530 -28.89 15.81 -36.48
N ASP A 531 -28.63 15.25 -35.30
CA ASP A 531 -29.57 14.49 -34.49
C ASP A 531 -30.58 15.47 -33.88
N ALA A 532 -31.57 15.87 -34.68
CA ALA A 532 -32.46 17.00 -34.42
C ALA A 532 -33.51 16.76 -33.30
N ASN A 533 -33.33 15.69 -32.52
CA ASN A 533 -34.14 15.29 -31.38
C ASN A 533 -33.38 14.17 -30.66
N GLU A 534 -32.74 14.44 -29.50
CA GLU A 534 -31.76 13.64 -28.70
C GLU A 534 -32.27 12.26 -28.18
N THR A 535 -33.10 11.58 -28.97
CA THR A 535 -33.87 10.37 -28.70
C THR A 535 -34.37 9.68 -30.00
N ASP A 536 -34.03 10.15 -31.21
CA ASP A 536 -34.54 9.61 -32.49
C ASP A 536 -33.54 8.65 -33.16
N THR A 537 -33.55 7.38 -32.74
CA THR A 537 -32.67 6.30 -33.24
C THR A 537 -32.99 5.81 -34.68
N THR A 538 -33.36 6.71 -35.58
CA THR A 538 -33.82 6.40 -36.95
C THR A 538 -32.69 6.51 -38.00
N TYR A 539 -31.88 5.46 -38.06
CA TYR A 539 -30.92 5.06 -39.12
C TYR A 539 -31.02 5.75 -40.51
N GLY A 540 -29.85 6.06 -41.09
CA GLY A 540 -29.62 5.91 -42.55
C GLY A 540 -29.28 7.15 -43.38
N THR A 541 -28.61 8.18 -42.82
CA THR A 541 -28.14 9.37 -43.56
C THR A 541 -26.75 9.87 -43.12
N GLY A 542 -25.80 8.96 -42.89
CA GLY A 542 -24.45 9.28 -42.40
C GLY A 542 -24.34 9.31 -40.88
N SER A 543 -23.12 9.50 -40.39
CA SER A 543 -22.83 9.68 -38.95
C SER A 543 -23.62 10.88 -38.39
N THR A 544 -23.91 10.88 -37.10
CA THR A 544 -24.79 11.90 -36.48
C THR A 544 -24.10 12.68 -35.34
N TYR A 545 -24.45 13.96 -35.19
CA TYR A 545 -23.99 14.85 -34.11
C TYR A 545 -25.17 15.55 -33.45
N TYR A 546 -25.03 15.88 -32.16
CA TYR A 546 -26.00 16.68 -31.40
C TYR A 546 -25.42 18.05 -31.00
N LEU A 547 -26.29 18.94 -30.52
CA LEU A 547 -25.95 20.30 -30.06
C LEU A 547 -26.61 20.54 -28.70
N ASP A 548 -25.87 20.47 -27.59
CA ASP A 548 -26.43 20.82 -26.28
C ASP A 548 -26.73 22.34 -26.21
N GLU A 549 -28.00 22.62 -25.89
CA GLU A 549 -28.61 23.93 -25.70
C GLU A 549 -28.82 24.23 -24.20
N HIS A 550 -27.79 24.76 -23.54
CA HIS A 550 -27.87 25.30 -22.18
C HIS A 550 -28.67 26.63 -22.10
N GLY A 551 -29.94 26.60 -22.54
CA GLY A 551 -30.99 27.57 -22.22
C GLY A 551 -31.39 28.59 -23.30
N GLY A 552 -31.14 28.32 -24.59
CA GLY A 552 -31.29 29.28 -25.69
C GLY A 552 -32.50 29.07 -26.61
N THR A 553 -32.24 28.80 -27.90
CA THR A 553 -33.19 28.69 -29.02
C THR A 553 -32.43 28.24 -30.26
N GLU A 554 -32.80 27.08 -30.82
CA GLU A 554 -32.07 26.33 -31.86
C GLU A 554 -31.13 27.17 -32.74
N PRO A 555 -29.80 26.94 -32.68
CA PRO A 555 -28.84 27.56 -33.59
C PRO A 555 -29.08 27.10 -35.04
N THR A 556 -28.24 27.57 -35.96
CA THR A 556 -28.11 26.92 -37.26
C THR A 556 -26.68 26.44 -37.43
N ALA A 557 -26.45 25.14 -37.35
CA ALA A 557 -25.16 24.54 -37.66
C ALA A 557 -25.04 24.20 -39.16
N VAL A 558 -23.81 23.89 -39.58
CA VAL A 558 -23.48 23.24 -40.85
C VAL A 558 -22.34 22.28 -40.57
N ALA A 559 -22.54 20.99 -40.81
CA ALA A 559 -21.55 19.96 -40.55
C ALA A 559 -20.92 19.39 -41.82
N VAL A 560 -19.66 18.95 -41.72
CA VAL A 560 -18.91 18.25 -42.79
C VAL A 560 -17.96 17.23 -42.17
N LEU A 561 -18.14 15.95 -42.51
CA LEU A 561 -17.15 14.90 -42.21
C LEU A 561 -15.97 15.00 -43.20
N THR A 562 -14.74 14.87 -42.70
CA THR A 562 -13.53 14.97 -43.51
C THR A 562 -12.46 13.96 -43.07
N SER A 563 -11.71 13.43 -44.03
CA SER A 563 -10.44 12.75 -43.80
C SER A 563 -9.35 13.33 -44.72
N THR A 564 -8.08 13.09 -44.38
CA THR A 564 -6.92 13.49 -45.20
C THR A 564 -6.01 12.32 -45.57
N ASP A 565 -6.26 11.13 -45.02
CA ASP A 565 -5.47 9.91 -45.16
C ASP A 565 -6.29 8.68 -45.62
N ALA A 566 -7.63 8.71 -45.50
CA ALA A 566 -8.53 7.68 -46.03
C ALA A 566 -8.64 7.72 -47.57
N GLU A 567 -9.02 6.58 -48.16
CA GLU A 567 -9.36 6.50 -49.59
C GLU A 567 -10.83 6.89 -49.78
N THR A 568 -11.17 7.58 -50.87
CA THR A 568 -12.57 7.89 -51.24
C THR A 568 -13.13 6.82 -52.18
N ASP A 569 -14.37 6.37 -51.97
CA ASP A 569 -15.07 5.44 -52.86
C ASP A 569 -16.11 6.19 -53.75
N ALA A 570 -17.29 5.62 -54.03
CA ALA A 570 -18.39 6.28 -54.73
C ALA A 570 -19.49 6.85 -53.81
N ASN A 571 -19.46 6.53 -52.51
CA ASN A 571 -20.51 6.80 -51.52
C ASN A 571 -19.97 7.39 -50.20
N GLY A 572 -18.64 7.50 -50.07
CA GLY A 572 -17.94 8.09 -48.94
C GLY A 572 -16.46 7.69 -48.93
N TRP A 573 -16.02 7.09 -47.84
CA TRP A 573 -14.64 6.73 -47.52
C TRP A 573 -14.48 5.21 -47.36
N VAL A 574 -13.25 4.72 -47.56
CA VAL A 574 -12.86 3.34 -47.24
C VAL A 574 -11.54 3.30 -46.47
N VAL A 575 -11.57 2.53 -45.38
CA VAL A 575 -10.45 2.11 -44.55
C VAL A 575 -10.16 0.67 -44.92
N ARG A 576 -8.92 0.33 -45.30
CA ARG A 576 -8.57 -1.04 -45.71
C ARG A 576 -8.22 -1.90 -44.49
N LYS A 577 -8.46 -3.22 -44.57
CA LYS A 577 -8.04 -4.19 -43.52
C LYS A 577 -6.60 -3.93 -43.05
N GLY A 578 -6.40 -3.82 -41.74
CA GLY A 578 -5.13 -3.49 -41.10
C GLY A 578 -4.65 -2.04 -41.28
N GLN A 579 -5.53 -1.08 -41.59
CA GLN A 579 -5.21 0.35 -41.62
C GLN A 579 -6.01 1.16 -40.61
N THR A 580 -5.33 2.07 -39.91
CA THR A 580 -5.96 3.15 -39.15
C THR A 580 -6.03 4.42 -40.00
N LYS A 581 -7.14 5.15 -39.94
CA LYS A 581 -7.35 6.44 -40.63
C LYS A 581 -7.89 7.49 -39.68
N THR A 582 -7.67 8.76 -40.01
CA THR A 582 -8.08 9.90 -39.20
C THR A 582 -9.30 10.58 -39.82
N PHE A 583 -10.35 10.76 -39.02
CA PHE A 583 -11.58 11.44 -39.39
C PHE A 583 -11.81 12.66 -38.50
N LYS A 584 -12.52 13.64 -39.06
CA LYS A 584 -12.90 14.88 -38.40
C LYS A 584 -14.33 15.26 -38.75
N ALA A 585 -15.21 15.22 -37.77
CA ALA A 585 -16.50 15.89 -37.81
C ALA A 585 -16.26 17.38 -37.53
N ASN A 586 -16.50 18.25 -38.52
CA ASN A 586 -16.38 19.70 -38.36
C ASN A 586 -17.79 20.29 -38.36
N VAL A 587 -18.18 21.02 -37.32
CA VAL A 587 -19.52 21.59 -37.15
C VAL A 587 -19.43 23.10 -36.92
N THR A 588 -19.90 23.89 -37.89
CA THR A 588 -19.93 25.36 -37.83
C THR A 588 -21.24 25.85 -37.22
N ILE A 589 -21.27 26.09 -35.91
CA ILE A 589 -22.44 26.66 -35.21
C ILE A 589 -22.59 28.15 -35.55
N THR A 590 -23.80 28.63 -35.83
CA THR A 590 -24.13 30.06 -35.92
C THR A 590 -25.26 30.40 -34.94
N ALA A 591 -24.96 31.24 -33.94
CA ALA A 591 -25.82 31.51 -32.79
C ALA A 591 -27.21 32.05 -33.18
N ALA A 592 -28.28 31.56 -32.55
CA ALA A 592 -29.65 32.06 -32.77
C ALA A 592 -30.26 32.81 -31.58
N ALA A 593 -29.78 32.54 -30.36
CA ALA A 593 -29.95 33.35 -29.15
C ALA A 593 -28.58 33.60 -28.49
N ASP A 594 -28.57 34.34 -27.38
CA ASP A 594 -27.38 34.47 -26.53
C ASP A 594 -27.35 33.27 -25.55
N GLY A 595 -26.33 32.41 -25.59
CA GLY A 595 -26.35 31.14 -24.85
C GLY A 595 -25.02 30.38 -24.82
N TYR A 596 -24.95 29.35 -23.98
CA TYR A 596 -23.88 28.35 -24.04
C TYR A 596 -24.24 27.25 -25.04
N GLN A 597 -23.22 26.72 -25.71
CA GLN A 597 -23.34 25.74 -26.79
C GLN A 597 -22.15 24.76 -26.72
N SER A 598 -22.40 23.50 -27.02
CA SER A 598 -21.37 22.46 -27.26
C SER A 598 -21.82 21.55 -28.40
N VAL A 599 -20.94 20.62 -28.82
CA VAL A 599 -21.20 19.64 -29.87
C VAL A 599 -20.62 18.30 -29.44
N GLY A 600 -21.38 17.22 -29.56
CA GLY A 600 -20.89 15.85 -29.42
C GLY A 600 -21.34 14.96 -30.59
N MET A 601 -20.87 13.71 -30.62
CA MET A 601 -21.31 12.72 -31.59
C MET A 601 -22.48 11.90 -31.01
N SER A 602 -23.52 11.64 -31.82
CA SER A 602 -24.59 10.69 -31.49
C SER A 602 -24.32 9.31 -32.07
N SER A 603 -23.76 9.22 -33.29
CA SER A 603 -23.39 7.94 -33.92
C SER A 603 -22.29 8.08 -34.98
N ILE A 604 -21.58 6.98 -35.25
CA ILE A 604 -20.67 6.84 -36.39
C ILE A 604 -21.14 5.67 -37.27
N GLU A 605 -21.87 5.99 -38.34
CA GLU A 605 -22.34 5.01 -39.34
C GLU A 605 -21.17 4.36 -40.12
N TRP A 606 -21.10 3.02 -40.14
CA TRP A 606 -20.08 2.23 -40.84
C TRP A 606 -20.67 0.98 -41.54
N ALA A 607 -19.97 0.41 -42.52
CA ALA A 607 -20.41 -0.81 -43.21
C ALA A 607 -19.26 -1.66 -43.77
N LEU A 608 -19.52 -2.96 -43.94
CA LEU A 608 -18.60 -3.92 -44.59
C LEU A 608 -18.61 -3.87 -46.14
N THR A 609 -19.48 -3.05 -46.76
CA THR A 609 -19.58 -2.98 -48.23
C THR A 609 -19.88 -1.57 -48.76
N SER A 610 -19.31 -1.23 -49.91
CA SER A 610 -19.57 0.01 -50.66
C SER A 610 -20.98 0.06 -51.29
N THR A 611 -22.02 0.21 -50.47
CA THR A 611 -23.43 0.14 -50.92
C THR A 611 -24.22 1.39 -50.52
N ALA A 612 -24.52 2.26 -51.49
CA ALA A 612 -25.42 3.40 -51.30
C ALA A 612 -26.82 2.95 -50.81
N GLY A 613 -27.17 3.29 -49.58
CA GLY A 613 -28.42 2.85 -48.94
C GLY A 613 -28.46 1.33 -48.69
N GLY A 614 -27.32 0.72 -48.38
CA GLY A 614 -27.27 -0.61 -47.78
C GLY A 614 -27.63 -0.59 -46.29
N SER A 615 -27.60 -1.76 -45.65
CA SER A 615 -27.53 -1.83 -44.18
C SER A 615 -26.12 -1.44 -43.77
N ALA A 616 -25.98 -0.21 -43.26
CA ALA A 616 -24.87 0.20 -42.43
C ALA A 616 -25.28 0.06 -40.95
N THR A 617 -24.28 0.17 -40.07
CA THR A 617 -24.36 0.00 -38.63
C THR A 617 -24.03 1.33 -37.97
N ASP A 618 -24.88 1.80 -37.05
CA ASP A 618 -24.52 2.92 -36.19
C ASP A 618 -23.66 2.43 -35.03
N TYR A 619 -22.41 2.92 -34.94
CA TYR A 619 -21.61 2.80 -33.72
C TYR A 619 -22.03 3.92 -32.76
N THR A 620 -22.52 3.59 -31.57
CA THR A 620 -23.00 4.54 -30.55
C THR A 620 -22.27 4.44 -29.20
N TYR A 621 -21.40 3.45 -29.06
CA TYR A 621 -20.77 3.04 -27.79
C TYR A 621 -19.68 4.03 -27.37
N SER A 622 -19.73 4.49 -26.13
CA SER A 622 -18.76 5.42 -25.51
C SER A 622 -18.47 6.66 -26.35
N LEU A 623 -19.53 7.23 -26.92
CA LEU A 623 -19.53 8.54 -27.58
C LEU A 623 -19.92 9.68 -26.62
N GLN A 624 -20.74 9.42 -25.61
CA GLN A 624 -21.17 10.40 -24.62
C GLN A 624 -20.72 9.95 -23.23
N PRO A 625 -20.18 10.86 -22.39
CA PRO A 625 -20.01 12.29 -22.61
C PRO A 625 -18.74 12.69 -23.40
N ASP A 626 -17.74 11.82 -23.51
CA ASP A 626 -16.34 12.23 -23.78
C ASP A 626 -16.05 12.75 -25.19
N TRP A 627 -16.96 12.55 -26.14
CA TRP A 627 -16.84 13.12 -27.48
C TRP A 627 -17.45 14.52 -27.57
N GLU A 628 -18.02 15.06 -26.50
CA GLU A 628 -18.49 16.45 -26.46
C GLU A 628 -17.34 17.48 -26.37
N THR A 629 -17.59 18.69 -26.87
CA THR A 629 -16.68 19.84 -26.76
C THR A 629 -16.98 20.70 -25.54
N ASP A 630 -15.97 21.35 -24.95
CA ASP A 630 -16.13 22.43 -23.96
C ASP A 630 -17.33 23.37 -24.23
N LEU A 631 -18.11 23.71 -23.21
CA LEU A 631 -19.20 24.69 -23.32
C LEU A 631 -18.67 26.09 -23.71
N ILE A 632 -19.15 26.65 -24.82
CA ILE A 632 -18.75 27.97 -25.31
C ILE A 632 -19.93 28.96 -25.36
N TYR A 633 -19.71 30.19 -24.88
CA TYR A 633 -20.75 31.24 -24.90
C TYR A 633 -20.74 32.03 -26.21
N LEU A 634 -21.88 32.04 -26.92
CA LEU A 634 -22.09 32.81 -28.16
C LEU A 634 -23.19 33.86 -27.98
N GLU A 635 -23.00 35.02 -28.59
CA GLU A 635 -23.95 36.13 -28.63
C GLU A 635 -24.62 36.22 -30.01
N MET A 636 -25.94 36.41 -30.03
CA MET A 636 -26.72 36.61 -31.25
C MET A 636 -26.35 37.94 -31.94
N THR A 637 -25.91 38.95 -31.19
CA THR A 637 -25.44 40.23 -31.71
C THR A 637 -24.30 40.83 -30.88
N ALA A 638 -23.13 40.95 -31.49
CA ALA A 638 -21.97 41.71 -30.98
C ALA A 638 -22.01 43.22 -31.30
#